data_AF-A0A1B6H9F1-F1
#
_entry.id   AF-A0A1B6H9F1-F1
#
_cell.length_a   1.000
_cell.length_b   1.000
_cell.length_c   1.000
_cell.angle_alpha   90.00
_cell.angle_beta   90.00
_cell.angle_gamma   90.00
#
_symmetry.space_group_name_H-M   'P 1'
#
loop_
_entity.id
_entity.type
_entity.pdbx_description
1 polymer ?
#
loop_
_entity_poly.entity_id
_entity_poly.type
_entity_poly.pdbx_seq_one_letter_code
_entity_poly.pdbx_strand_id
1 'polypeptide(L)'
;FSTMPPGLKSHRGYFFENEIGKVICSVCKITVEPKLSISEHLKTKAHEDKTICLLKEKLPVNLHENLEFISFYGSNLCCNLCRCKIDLCSTNPYETIVNIIVHNSSTDHPKRKIDMSGQIDADLVFNSLARLNPLINENKHMISYTVFRQFKCSVCDKNIGHHENEKELIKNFVTHFSSSAHSKCVIYREIVDSFNALYPGEKAHKFTVSKGGIFCITCNCAFGETNLDYLILHSKQSAQNICLNPTKIPLNTPSAPVFNPVFPSTSQESSVNKDKFVNMSTLTSLETTKREFNLSSLLNTLPNQFKNVSYIVENDKGQLTCQICKCTIPASTYNLKTHLLGNKHKNNEDKSGVANDQKKLNIDNGKLNQNIKDLFNLLPPSMQLNIGFVKMVPNDMKQILCSVCNCKISVSCLNFQEHFGGSQHVSSVKKFLERKAIQVVETVSSGDEDIIFNKIIKSDKILKSFAKFLEKKDDLYYFCKLCKITITRSNDEQILKRNLTSHATGQKHKKSLLKYLDEIYQKLMLSNAIILTNSAYLKRNDDTFFCSLCESSIPSSAEEENLEKSLMSHLTGNKHIAKKTKLLDPDSTPASFNVDMSQKVGPKDVIMECFKTLPLSYQGDAQYIARSSIEGYFSCKLCEGIINPRYLREHLDDENHILKKISSTTDLITF
;
A
#
# COMPACT_ATOMS: atom_id res chain seq x y z
N PHE A 1 -1.22 -11.78 -37.46
CA PHE A 1 -0.33 -11.85 -36.27
C PHE A 1 1.11 -12.23 -36.61
N SER A 2 1.35 -13.22 -37.48
CA SER A 2 2.72 -13.65 -37.90
C SER A 2 3.58 -12.52 -38.48
N THR A 3 2.95 -11.54 -39.14
CA THR A 3 3.57 -10.35 -39.75
C THR A 3 3.80 -9.18 -38.78
N MET A 4 3.45 -9.31 -37.50
CA MET A 4 3.64 -8.21 -36.54
C MET A 4 5.12 -7.98 -36.17
N PRO A 5 5.50 -6.71 -35.90
CA PRO A 5 6.81 -6.38 -35.34
C PRO A 5 7.10 -7.22 -34.08
N PRO A 6 8.36 -7.68 -33.86
CA PRO A 6 8.72 -8.52 -32.72
C PRO A 6 8.27 -7.97 -31.36
N GLY A 7 8.35 -6.65 -31.15
CA GLY A 7 7.92 -6.00 -29.91
C GLY A 7 6.42 -6.04 -29.63
N LEU A 8 5.59 -6.34 -30.63
CA LEU A 8 4.13 -6.44 -30.49
C LEU A 8 3.62 -7.88 -30.40
N LYS A 9 4.48 -8.88 -30.66
CA LYS A 9 4.10 -10.30 -30.59
C LYS A 9 3.68 -10.72 -29.19
N SER A 10 4.29 -10.13 -28.16
CA SER A 10 3.96 -10.35 -26.75
C SER A 10 2.56 -9.91 -26.36
N HIS A 11 1.84 -9.17 -27.20
CA HIS A 11 0.47 -8.69 -26.97
C HIS A 11 -0.61 -9.58 -27.62
N ARG A 12 -0.24 -10.66 -28.32
CA ARG A 12 -1.17 -11.50 -29.09
C ARG A 12 -2.35 -12.04 -28.26
N GLY A 13 -2.10 -12.45 -27.02
CA GLY A 13 -3.11 -13.00 -26.12
C GLY A 13 -4.20 -12.01 -25.71
N TYR A 14 -4.03 -10.72 -25.99
CA TYR A 14 -5.09 -9.74 -25.77
C TYR A 14 -6.17 -9.76 -26.84
N PHE A 15 -6.01 -10.50 -27.93
CA PHE A 15 -7.01 -10.55 -29.00
C PHE A 15 -7.59 -11.94 -29.15
N PHE A 16 -8.89 -11.97 -29.41
CA PHE A 16 -9.59 -13.16 -29.88
C PHE A 16 -10.48 -12.77 -31.07
N GLU A 17 -10.75 -13.74 -31.91
CA GLU A 17 -11.67 -13.61 -33.03
C GLU A 17 -13.06 -14.02 -32.55
N ASN A 18 -14.08 -13.21 -32.83
CA ASN A 18 -15.46 -13.57 -32.52
C ASN A 18 -16.06 -14.47 -33.61
N GLU A 19 -17.30 -14.93 -33.39
CA GLU A 19 -18.02 -15.82 -34.31
C GLU A 19 -18.20 -15.24 -35.73
N ILE A 20 -18.07 -13.91 -35.89
CA ILE A 20 -18.26 -13.19 -37.15
C ILE A 20 -16.89 -12.91 -37.83
N GLY A 21 -15.79 -13.47 -37.31
CA GLY A 21 -14.44 -13.25 -37.85
C GLY A 21 -13.84 -11.87 -37.54
N LYS A 22 -14.42 -11.13 -36.58
CA LYS A 22 -13.90 -9.82 -36.17
C LYS A 22 -12.95 -9.97 -34.98
N VAL A 23 -11.83 -9.26 -35.04
CA VAL A 23 -10.83 -9.24 -33.97
C VAL A 23 -11.27 -8.30 -32.84
N ILE A 24 -11.39 -8.83 -31.63
CA ILE A 24 -11.77 -8.09 -30.42
C ILE A 24 -10.58 -8.02 -29.47
N CYS A 25 -10.28 -6.81 -28.98
CA CYS A 25 -9.32 -6.63 -27.90
C CYS A 25 -9.98 -6.91 -26.54
N SER A 26 -9.54 -7.93 -25.84
CA SER A 26 -10.00 -8.32 -24.50
C SER A 26 -9.70 -7.27 -23.42
N VAL A 27 -8.66 -6.46 -23.59
CA VAL A 27 -8.28 -5.36 -22.68
C VAL A 27 -9.18 -4.14 -22.91
N CYS A 28 -9.28 -3.70 -24.16
CA CYS A 28 -10.01 -2.48 -24.49
C CYS A 28 -11.52 -2.67 -24.61
N LYS A 29 -11.98 -3.92 -24.80
CA LYS A 29 -13.36 -4.32 -25.13
C LYS A 29 -13.88 -3.65 -26.41
N ILE A 30 -13.00 -3.44 -27.39
CA ILE A 30 -13.36 -2.86 -28.69
C ILE A 30 -13.08 -3.85 -29.81
N THR A 31 -13.91 -3.81 -30.84
CA THR A 31 -13.63 -4.44 -32.13
C THR A 31 -12.59 -3.60 -32.86
N VAL A 32 -11.47 -4.21 -33.25
CA VAL A 32 -10.44 -3.53 -34.03
C VAL A 32 -10.89 -3.58 -35.50
N GLU A 33 -11.51 -2.50 -35.94
CA GLU A 33 -12.02 -2.36 -37.32
C GLU A 33 -10.89 -2.29 -38.36
N PRO A 34 -11.18 -2.56 -39.65
CA PRO A 34 -10.18 -2.53 -40.73
C PRO A 34 -9.42 -1.19 -40.86
N LYS A 35 -10.00 -0.07 -40.40
CA LYS A 35 -9.39 1.25 -40.44
C LYS A 35 -8.21 1.42 -39.47
N LEU A 36 -8.14 0.61 -38.42
CA LEU A 36 -7.07 0.62 -37.42
C LEU A 36 -6.36 -0.73 -37.48
N SER A 37 -5.10 -0.75 -37.88
CA SER A 37 -4.35 -2.01 -37.80
C SER A 37 -4.20 -2.43 -36.34
N ILE A 38 -4.19 -3.74 -36.07
CA ILE A 38 -3.96 -4.25 -34.70
C ILE A 38 -2.65 -3.69 -34.11
N SER A 39 -1.64 -3.48 -34.97
CA SER A 39 -0.36 -2.87 -34.62
C SER A 39 -0.51 -1.43 -34.11
N GLU A 40 -1.33 -0.61 -34.77
CA GLU A 40 -1.60 0.77 -34.34
C GLU A 40 -2.42 0.79 -33.05
N HIS A 41 -3.42 -0.07 -32.91
CA HIS A 41 -4.22 -0.17 -31.69
C HIS A 41 -3.35 -0.47 -30.46
N LEU A 42 -2.42 -1.42 -30.56
CA LEU A 42 -1.51 -1.80 -29.48
C LEU A 42 -0.55 -0.68 -29.05
N LYS A 43 -0.25 0.26 -29.96
CA LYS A 43 0.57 1.44 -29.67
C LYS A 43 -0.24 2.59 -29.07
N THR A 44 -1.57 2.47 -29.00
CA THR A 44 -2.38 3.53 -28.40
C THR A 44 -2.14 3.56 -26.90
N LYS A 45 -1.92 4.77 -26.38
CA LYS A 45 -1.80 4.99 -24.94
C LYS A 45 -3.02 4.50 -24.16
N ALA A 46 -4.20 4.55 -24.77
CA ALA A 46 -5.43 4.03 -24.17
C ALA A 46 -5.38 2.51 -23.94
N HIS A 47 -4.78 1.75 -24.88
CA HIS A 47 -4.55 0.33 -24.71
C HIS A 47 -3.53 0.06 -23.59
N GLU A 48 -2.38 0.73 -23.64
CA GLU A 48 -1.32 0.61 -22.64
C GLU A 48 -1.82 0.90 -21.22
N ASP A 49 -2.55 2.01 -21.02
CA ASP A 49 -3.13 2.38 -19.72
C ASP A 49 -4.13 1.31 -19.22
N LYS A 50 -5.02 0.83 -20.09
CA LYS A 50 -5.99 -0.21 -19.74
C LYS A 50 -5.31 -1.54 -19.41
N THR A 51 -4.18 -1.86 -20.05
CA THR A 51 -3.39 -3.04 -19.71
C THR A 51 -2.81 -2.92 -18.30
N ILE A 52 -2.28 -1.75 -17.90
CA ILE A 52 -1.82 -1.53 -16.52
C ILE A 52 -2.97 -1.63 -15.52
N CYS A 53 -4.15 -1.07 -15.82
CA CYS A 53 -5.34 -1.22 -14.99
C CYS A 53 -5.74 -2.68 -14.82
N LEU A 54 -5.76 -3.47 -15.91
CA LEU A 54 -6.06 -4.89 -15.88
C LEU A 54 -5.08 -5.65 -14.97
N LEU A 55 -3.78 -5.35 -15.04
CA LEU A 55 -2.79 -5.97 -14.14
C LEU A 55 -3.05 -5.60 -12.68
N LYS A 56 -3.40 -4.33 -12.41
CA LYS A 56 -3.71 -3.83 -11.06
C LYS A 56 -4.95 -4.50 -10.47
N GLU A 57 -6.00 -4.70 -11.26
CA GLU A 57 -7.22 -5.40 -10.84
C GLU A 57 -6.98 -6.88 -10.48
N LYS A 58 -5.97 -7.50 -11.10
CA LYS A 58 -5.59 -8.90 -10.84
C LYS A 58 -4.61 -9.05 -9.66
N LEU A 59 -4.12 -7.95 -9.11
CA LEU A 59 -3.21 -7.92 -7.97
C LEU A 59 -3.99 -7.66 -6.66
N PRO A 60 -3.69 -8.40 -5.58
CA PRO A 60 -4.09 -8.01 -4.23
C PRO A 60 -3.69 -6.56 -3.91
N VAL A 61 -4.54 -5.84 -3.18
CA VAL A 61 -4.37 -4.40 -2.91
C VAL A 61 -3.01 -4.09 -2.26
N ASN A 62 -2.54 -4.94 -1.36
CA ASN A 62 -1.25 -4.81 -0.69
C ASN A 62 -0.04 -4.97 -1.64
N LEU A 63 -0.26 -5.41 -2.88
CA LEU A 63 0.79 -5.55 -3.91
C LEU A 63 0.66 -4.48 -5.01
N HIS A 64 -0.27 -3.54 -4.90
CA HIS A 64 -0.45 -2.48 -5.91
C HIS A 64 0.77 -1.56 -6.03
N GLU A 65 1.53 -1.39 -4.96
CA GLU A 65 2.81 -0.67 -4.98
C GLU A 65 3.83 -1.27 -5.95
N ASN A 66 3.72 -2.57 -6.27
CA ASN A 66 4.62 -3.20 -7.25
C ASN A 66 4.44 -2.67 -8.67
N LEU A 67 3.30 -2.04 -8.98
CA LEU A 67 3.02 -1.43 -10.27
C LEU A 67 3.36 0.06 -10.33
N GLU A 68 3.77 0.67 -9.22
CA GLU A 68 3.96 2.12 -9.10
C GLU A 68 4.93 2.69 -10.15
N PHE A 69 5.98 1.94 -10.46
CA PHE A 69 7.00 2.34 -11.44
C PHE A 69 6.81 1.68 -12.81
N ILE A 70 5.74 0.92 -13.02
CA ILE A 70 5.58 0.13 -14.24
C ILE A 70 4.78 0.93 -15.27
N SER A 71 5.32 1.08 -16.48
CA SER A 71 4.62 1.72 -17.60
C SER A 71 5.04 1.15 -18.95
N PHE A 72 4.36 1.56 -20.01
CA PHE A 72 4.73 1.18 -21.36
C PHE A 72 5.67 2.22 -22.01
N TYR A 73 6.73 1.73 -22.67
CA TYR A 73 7.58 2.53 -23.55
C TYR A 73 7.74 1.82 -24.89
N GLY A 74 7.22 2.43 -25.96
CA GLY A 74 7.23 1.85 -27.30
C GLY A 74 6.57 0.46 -27.34
N SER A 75 5.42 0.29 -26.68
CA SER A 75 4.69 -0.98 -26.53
C SER A 75 5.41 -2.08 -25.74
N ASN A 76 6.55 -1.80 -25.11
CA ASN A 76 7.17 -2.72 -24.15
C ASN A 76 6.78 -2.31 -22.73
N LEU A 77 6.50 -3.29 -21.88
CA LEU A 77 6.34 -3.05 -20.45
C LEU A 77 7.72 -2.80 -19.83
N CYS A 78 7.88 -1.70 -19.11
CA CYS A 78 9.15 -1.27 -18.54
C CYS A 78 8.97 -0.75 -17.11
N CYS A 79 10.02 -0.90 -16.29
CA CYS A 79 10.11 -0.21 -15.01
C CYS A 79 10.78 1.16 -15.19
N ASN A 80 10.10 2.23 -14.82
CA ASN A 80 10.57 3.61 -14.88
C ASN A 80 11.70 3.90 -13.90
N LEU A 81 11.81 3.12 -12.81
CA LEU A 81 12.86 3.30 -11.82
C LEU A 81 14.22 2.88 -12.37
N CYS A 82 14.30 1.71 -13.00
CA CYS A 82 15.57 1.14 -13.48
C CYS A 82 15.71 1.13 -15.01
N ARG A 83 14.66 1.52 -15.75
CA ARG A 83 14.57 1.49 -17.22
C ARG A 83 14.73 0.09 -17.82
N CYS A 84 14.52 -0.96 -17.03
CA CYS A 84 14.56 -2.34 -17.52
C CYS A 84 13.25 -2.67 -18.22
N LYS A 85 13.37 -3.39 -19.34
CA LYS A 85 12.24 -4.06 -19.98
C LYS A 85 11.79 -5.24 -19.11
N ILE A 86 10.48 -5.37 -18.95
CA ILE A 86 9.84 -6.49 -18.25
C ILE A 86 9.08 -7.30 -19.29
N ASP A 87 9.21 -8.63 -19.20
CA ASP A 87 8.54 -9.52 -20.13
C ASP A 87 7.03 -9.55 -19.88
N LEU A 88 6.29 -9.19 -20.93
CA LEU A 88 4.83 -9.17 -20.95
C LEU A 88 4.31 -10.50 -21.51
N CYS A 89 3.51 -11.21 -20.73
CA CYS A 89 2.75 -12.38 -21.17
C CYS A 89 1.28 -12.00 -21.36
N SER A 90 0.85 -11.82 -22.61
CA SER A 90 -0.54 -11.43 -22.93
C SER A 90 -1.56 -12.54 -22.79
N THR A 91 -1.15 -13.81 -22.84
CA THR A 91 -2.06 -14.95 -22.61
C THR A 91 -2.29 -15.21 -21.12
N ASN A 92 -1.37 -14.76 -20.27
CA ASN A 92 -1.46 -14.94 -18.82
C ASN A 92 -1.04 -13.67 -18.06
N PRO A 93 -1.99 -12.82 -17.62
CA PRO A 93 -1.67 -11.62 -16.86
C PRO A 93 -0.95 -11.92 -15.53
N TYR A 94 -1.15 -13.10 -14.94
CA TYR A 94 -0.48 -13.49 -13.70
C TYR A 94 1.02 -13.74 -13.91
N GLU A 95 1.42 -14.26 -15.07
CA GLU A 95 2.84 -14.42 -15.41
C GLU A 95 3.51 -13.05 -15.56
N THR A 96 2.84 -12.09 -16.20
CA THR A 96 3.31 -10.70 -16.24
C THR A 96 3.47 -10.12 -14.83
N ILE A 97 2.50 -10.36 -13.94
CA ILE A 97 2.59 -9.94 -12.53
C ILE A 97 3.80 -10.57 -11.83
N VAL A 98 4.04 -11.87 -12.03
CA VAL A 98 5.22 -12.55 -11.48
C VAL A 98 6.50 -11.94 -12.02
N ASN A 99 6.58 -11.64 -13.32
CA ASN A 99 7.73 -10.98 -13.93
C ASN A 99 8.00 -9.61 -13.30
N ILE A 100 6.96 -8.83 -12.98
CA ILE A 100 7.07 -7.55 -12.26
C ILE A 100 7.59 -7.77 -10.82
N ILE A 101 7.06 -8.75 -10.09
CA ILE A 101 7.50 -9.04 -8.71
C ILE A 101 8.97 -9.50 -8.69
N VAL A 102 9.35 -10.39 -9.60
CA VAL A 102 10.74 -10.85 -9.76
C VAL A 102 11.65 -9.67 -10.10
N HIS A 103 11.19 -8.80 -11.00
CA HIS A 103 11.91 -7.58 -11.34
C HIS A 103 12.12 -6.67 -10.11
N ASN A 104 11.06 -6.38 -9.36
CA ASN A 104 11.12 -5.51 -8.18
C ASN A 104 12.01 -6.09 -7.06
N SER A 105 12.14 -7.42 -7.02
CA SER A 105 12.97 -8.15 -6.06
C SER A 105 14.43 -8.34 -6.53
N SER A 106 14.74 -8.04 -7.79
CA SER A 106 16.10 -8.18 -8.34
C SER A 106 17.07 -7.24 -7.63
N THR A 107 18.32 -7.61 -7.39
CA THR A 107 19.27 -6.82 -6.58
C THR A 107 19.48 -5.38 -7.05
N ASP A 108 19.25 -5.10 -8.33
CA ASP A 108 19.46 -3.78 -8.92
C ASP A 108 18.28 -2.83 -8.66
N HIS A 109 17.07 -3.37 -8.49
CA HIS A 109 15.88 -2.57 -8.28
C HIS A 109 15.81 -1.94 -6.88
N PRO A 110 15.99 -2.68 -5.75
CA PRO A 110 16.13 -2.12 -4.42
C PRO A 110 17.35 -1.22 -4.28
N LYS A 111 18.48 -1.51 -4.93
CA LYS A 111 19.64 -0.60 -4.91
C LYS A 111 19.26 0.76 -5.50
N ARG A 112 18.66 0.79 -6.68
CA ARG A 112 18.14 2.04 -7.27
C ARG A 112 17.02 2.67 -6.44
N LYS A 113 16.12 1.86 -5.85
CA LYS A 113 15.08 2.37 -4.94
C LYS A 113 15.67 3.02 -3.70
N ILE A 114 16.73 2.42 -3.13
CA ILE A 114 17.44 2.92 -1.95
C ILE A 114 18.27 4.16 -2.30
N ASP A 115 19.06 4.12 -3.38
CA ASP A 115 19.83 5.25 -3.90
C ASP A 115 18.92 6.44 -4.23
N MET A 116 17.70 6.18 -4.74
CA MET A 116 16.69 7.21 -4.98
C MET A 116 15.94 7.66 -3.72
N SER A 117 15.77 6.79 -2.71
CA SER A 117 15.16 7.14 -1.42
C SER A 117 16.10 7.92 -0.48
N GLY A 118 17.42 7.74 -0.64
CA GLY A 118 18.46 8.40 0.13
C GLY A 118 18.90 9.76 -0.42
N GLN A 119 18.36 10.21 -1.56
CA GLN A 119 18.77 11.46 -2.19
C GLN A 119 17.56 12.29 -2.63
N ILE A 120 17.56 13.53 -2.14
CA ILE A 120 16.82 14.72 -2.59
C ILE A 120 15.29 14.57 -2.57
N ASP A 121 14.70 15.22 -1.56
CA ASP A 121 13.29 15.54 -1.46
C ASP A 121 12.74 16.00 -2.83
N ALA A 122 11.69 15.34 -3.31
CA ALA A 122 11.04 15.71 -4.56
C ALA A 122 10.59 17.18 -4.54
N ASP A 123 10.27 17.70 -3.35
CA ASP A 123 10.00 19.11 -3.12
C ASP A 123 11.23 19.99 -3.43
N LEU A 124 12.40 19.63 -2.92
CA LEU A 124 13.64 20.37 -3.18
C LEU A 124 14.02 20.34 -4.67
N VAL A 125 13.90 19.19 -5.33
CA VAL A 125 14.14 19.09 -6.79
C VAL A 125 13.18 20.00 -7.53
N PHE A 126 11.88 19.90 -7.24
CA PHE A 126 10.87 20.66 -7.95
C PHE A 126 11.01 22.16 -7.74
N ASN A 127 11.27 22.59 -6.50
CA ASN A 127 11.51 23.98 -6.16
C ASN A 127 12.77 24.53 -6.85
N SER A 128 13.81 23.71 -7.02
CA SER A 128 14.99 24.08 -7.82
C SER A 128 14.63 24.27 -9.30
N LEU A 129 13.90 23.32 -9.90
CA LEU A 129 13.47 23.39 -11.29
C LEU A 129 12.57 24.62 -11.56
N ALA A 130 11.65 24.91 -10.65
CA ALA A 130 10.79 26.09 -10.73
C ALA A 130 11.61 27.39 -10.70
N ARG A 131 12.69 27.48 -9.91
CA ARG A 131 13.57 28.66 -9.94
C ARG A 131 14.32 28.82 -11.27
N LEU A 132 14.63 27.73 -11.95
CA LEU A 132 15.42 27.73 -13.18
C LEU A 132 14.58 27.90 -14.45
N ASN A 133 13.28 27.61 -14.41
CA ASN A 133 12.42 27.67 -15.59
C ASN A 133 11.09 28.38 -15.28
N PRO A 134 10.83 29.55 -15.91
CA PRO A 134 9.60 30.34 -15.66
C PRO A 134 8.31 29.55 -15.90
N LEU A 135 8.26 28.72 -16.95
CA LEU A 135 7.06 27.93 -17.28
C LEU A 135 6.76 26.89 -16.19
N ILE A 136 7.79 26.28 -15.60
CA ILE A 136 7.62 25.36 -14.47
C ILE A 136 7.12 26.11 -13.23
N ASN A 137 7.67 27.31 -12.96
CA ASN A 137 7.26 28.13 -11.83
C ASN A 137 5.79 28.56 -11.90
N GLU A 138 5.35 29.04 -13.06
CA GLU A 138 3.97 29.47 -13.31
C GLU A 138 2.99 28.32 -13.10
N ASN A 139 3.36 27.12 -13.55
CA ASN A 139 2.52 25.92 -13.48
C ASN A 139 2.79 25.06 -12.24
N LYS A 140 3.56 25.55 -11.25
CA LYS A 140 3.98 24.72 -10.09
C LYS A 140 2.80 24.18 -9.29
N HIS A 141 1.75 24.97 -9.16
CA HIS A 141 0.52 24.64 -8.44
C HIS A 141 -0.27 23.52 -9.11
N MET A 142 0.01 23.21 -10.37
CA MET A 142 -0.61 22.12 -11.11
C MET A 142 0.08 20.78 -10.89
N ILE A 143 1.23 20.73 -10.24
CA ILE A 143 2.03 19.51 -10.07
C ILE A 143 1.89 19.00 -8.64
N SER A 144 1.48 17.74 -8.52
CA SER A 144 1.58 16.96 -7.30
C SER A 144 2.80 16.05 -7.41
N TYR A 145 3.49 15.79 -6.31
CA TYR A 145 4.60 14.85 -6.26
C TYR A 145 4.46 13.93 -5.06
N THR A 146 4.85 12.67 -5.23
CA THR A 146 4.98 11.70 -4.15
C THR A 146 6.43 11.60 -3.70
N VAL A 147 6.65 10.97 -2.54
CA VAL A 147 7.98 10.79 -1.90
C VAL A 147 9.03 10.17 -2.84
N PHE A 148 8.62 9.53 -3.94
CA PHE A 148 9.51 8.83 -4.88
C PHE A 148 9.74 9.56 -6.22
N ARG A 149 9.93 10.89 -6.20
CA ARG A 149 10.26 11.73 -7.39
C ARG A 149 9.32 11.53 -8.59
N GLN A 150 8.09 11.10 -8.35
CA GLN A 150 7.07 11.02 -9.38
C GLN A 150 6.32 12.35 -9.42
N PHE A 151 6.41 13.07 -10.53
CA PHE A 151 5.66 14.29 -10.75
C PHE A 151 4.38 13.95 -11.52
N LYS A 152 3.24 14.33 -10.98
CA LYS A 152 1.93 14.11 -11.57
C LYS A 152 1.20 15.43 -11.76
N CYS A 153 0.84 15.74 -12.99
CA CYS A 153 0.04 16.91 -13.29
C CYS A 153 -1.41 16.69 -12.85
N SER A 154 -1.89 17.47 -11.88
CA SER A 154 -3.25 17.41 -11.34
C SER A 154 -4.33 17.84 -12.35
N VAL A 155 -3.95 18.55 -13.42
CA VAL A 155 -4.89 19.04 -14.45
C VAL A 155 -5.26 17.94 -15.43
N CYS A 156 -4.29 17.15 -15.90
CA CYS A 156 -4.50 16.11 -16.90
C CYS A 156 -4.23 14.69 -16.40
N ASP A 157 -3.93 14.55 -15.11
CA ASP A 157 -3.62 13.30 -14.40
C ASP A 157 -2.44 12.50 -14.99
N LYS A 158 -1.54 13.16 -15.73
CA LYS A 158 -0.39 12.50 -16.36
C LYS A 158 0.86 12.58 -15.49
N ASN A 159 1.57 11.47 -15.42
CA ASN A 159 2.92 11.42 -14.88
C ASN A 159 3.89 12.11 -15.85
N ILE A 160 4.76 12.95 -15.31
CA ILE A 160 5.89 13.58 -16.00
C ILE A 160 7.12 12.76 -15.66
N GLY A 161 7.80 12.25 -16.70
CA GLY A 161 8.92 11.32 -16.53
C GLY A 161 10.07 11.98 -15.76
N HIS A 162 10.55 11.30 -14.71
CA HIS A 162 11.75 11.74 -13.99
C HIS A 162 13.02 11.46 -14.81
N HIS A 163 14.01 12.33 -14.67
CA HIS A 163 15.32 12.18 -15.28
C HIS A 163 16.40 12.71 -14.31
N GLU A 164 17.52 12.00 -14.18
CA GLU A 164 18.63 12.40 -13.29
C GLU A 164 19.31 13.68 -13.79
N ASN A 165 19.48 13.81 -15.11
CA ASN A 165 19.92 15.06 -15.73
C ASN A 165 18.81 16.12 -15.65
N GLU A 166 19.09 17.20 -14.94
CA GLU A 166 18.19 18.33 -14.73
C GLU A 166 17.66 18.95 -16.02
N LYS A 167 18.49 19.07 -17.07
CA LYS A 167 18.08 19.66 -18.36
C LYS A 167 17.03 18.80 -19.07
N GLU A 168 17.20 17.49 -19.05
CA GLU A 168 16.20 16.56 -19.62
C GLU A 168 14.93 16.53 -18.77
N LEU A 169 15.04 16.69 -17.45
CA LEU A 169 13.86 16.81 -16.59
C LEU A 169 13.08 18.09 -16.88
N ILE A 170 13.75 19.25 -17.01
CA ILE A 170 13.15 20.52 -17.44
C ILE A 170 12.46 20.32 -18.79
N LYS A 171 13.13 19.69 -19.76
CA LYS A 171 12.57 19.40 -21.07
C LYS A 171 11.31 18.54 -20.98
N ASN A 172 11.25 17.56 -20.08
CA ASN A 172 10.05 16.74 -19.87
C ASN A 172 8.87 17.58 -19.36
N PHE A 173 9.10 18.50 -18.41
CA PHE A 173 8.08 19.44 -17.94
C PHE A 173 7.63 20.39 -19.03
N VAL A 174 8.56 21.02 -19.75
CA VAL A 174 8.25 21.95 -20.84
C VAL A 174 7.46 21.25 -21.94
N THR A 175 7.90 20.06 -22.37
CA THR A 175 7.20 19.27 -23.39
C THR A 175 5.79 18.89 -22.92
N HIS A 176 5.63 18.62 -21.62
CA HIS A 176 4.32 18.34 -21.04
C HIS A 176 3.40 19.56 -21.08
N PHE A 177 3.83 20.70 -20.53
CA PHE A 177 3.04 21.93 -20.46
C PHE A 177 2.71 22.49 -21.84
N SER A 178 3.62 22.38 -22.79
CA SER A 178 3.41 22.79 -24.19
C SER A 178 2.63 21.77 -25.02
N SER A 179 2.22 20.63 -24.45
CA SER A 179 1.47 19.63 -25.21
C SER A 179 0.04 20.10 -25.45
N SER A 180 -0.47 19.96 -26.68
CA SER A 180 -1.85 20.33 -27.03
C SER A 180 -2.90 19.64 -26.15
N ALA A 181 -2.60 18.43 -25.69
CA ALA A 181 -3.46 17.70 -24.76
C ALA A 181 -3.51 18.34 -23.36
N HIS A 182 -2.38 18.89 -22.87
CA HIS A 182 -2.35 19.61 -21.60
C HIS A 182 -3.14 20.93 -21.72
N SER A 183 -2.88 21.73 -22.76
CA SER A 183 -3.58 22.99 -22.99
C SER A 183 -5.10 22.82 -23.06
N LYS A 184 -5.60 21.75 -23.71
CA LYS A 184 -7.04 21.42 -23.69
C LYS A 184 -7.57 21.13 -22.28
N CYS A 185 -6.81 20.38 -21.47
CA CYS A 185 -7.22 20.08 -20.10
C CYS A 185 -7.25 21.33 -19.21
N VAL A 186 -6.33 22.27 -19.42
CA VAL A 186 -6.33 23.57 -18.72
C VAL A 186 -7.62 24.34 -19.04
N ILE A 187 -7.97 24.48 -20.33
CA ILE A 187 -9.21 25.14 -20.77
C ILE A 187 -10.44 24.44 -20.15
N TYR A 188 -10.50 23.11 -20.18
CA TYR A 188 -11.61 22.38 -19.56
C TYR A 188 -11.70 22.62 -18.06
N ARG A 189 -10.58 22.76 -17.36
CA ARG A 189 -10.57 23.05 -15.92
C ARG A 189 -11.07 24.46 -15.65
N GLU A 190 -10.64 25.46 -16.41
CA GLU A 190 -11.16 26.83 -16.31
C GLU A 190 -12.68 26.89 -16.51
N ILE A 191 -13.22 26.11 -17.45
CA ILE A 191 -14.67 26.01 -17.68
C ILE A 191 -15.38 25.36 -16.49
N VAL A 192 -14.83 24.27 -15.93
CA VAL A 192 -15.39 23.61 -14.73
C VAL A 192 -15.32 24.54 -13.52
N ASP A 193 -14.23 25.28 -13.35
CA ASP A 193 -14.04 26.22 -12.24
C ASP A 193 -14.98 27.42 -12.37
N SER A 194 -15.16 27.95 -13.59
CA SER A 194 -16.16 28.99 -13.89
C SER A 194 -17.58 28.52 -13.60
N PHE A 195 -17.93 27.30 -14.05
CA PHE A 195 -19.19 26.67 -13.68
C PHE A 195 -19.32 26.53 -12.17
N ASN A 196 -18.22 26.18 -11.50
CA ASN A 196 -18.24 25.96 -10.07
C ASN A 196 -18.46 27.25 -9.27
N ALA A 197 -17.85 28.35 -9.72
CA ALA A 197 -18.01 29.68 -9.17
C ALA A 197 -19.41 30.27 -9.40
N LEU A 198 -20.04 29.99 -10.55
CA LEU A 198 -21.41 30.46 -10.84
C LEU A 198 -22.50 29.76 -10.02
N TYR A 199 -22.23 28.55 -9.53
CA TYR A 199 -23.20 27.75 -8.76
C TYR A 199 -22.58 27.25 -7.44
N PRO A 200 -22.30 28.11 -6.46
CA PRO A 200 -21.76 27.69 -5.16
C PRO A 200 -22.85 26.97 -4.34
N GLY A 201 -22.63 25.70 -3.93
CA GLY A 201 -23.58 24.92 -3.11
C GLY A 201 -23.65 23.43 -3.46
N GLU A 202 -24.59 22.69 -2.84
CA GLU A 202 -24.93 21.32 -3.23
C GLU A 202 -25.54 21.34 -4.64
N LYS A 203 -24.80 20.79 -5.61
CA LYS A 203 -25.21 20.78 -7.01
C LYS A 203 -25.82 19.42 -7.32
N ALA A 204 -26.91 19.41 -8.08
CA ALA A 204 -27.43 18.19 -8.68
C ALA A 204 -26.37 17.50 -9.57
N HIS A 205 -25.49 18.28 -10.21
CA HIS A 205 -24.44 17.78 -11.09
C HIS A 205 -23.05 18.20 -10.65
N LYS A 206 -22.14 17.23 -10.53
CA LYS A 206 -20.72 17.47 -10.28
C LYS A 206 -19.91 17.15 -11.53
N PHE A 207 -19.09 18.09 -11.99
CA PHE A 207 -18.25 17.93 -13.17
C PHE A 207 -16.77 17.76 -12.79
N THR A 208 -16.06 16.95 -13.56
CA THR A 208 -14.61 16.70 -13.44
C THR A 208 -13.96 16.70 -14.81
N VAL A 209 -12.70 17.13 -14.89
CA VAL A 209 -11.93 17.06 -16.13
C VAL A 209 -11.29 15.69 -16.28
N SER A 210 -11.39 15.08 -17.45
CA SER A 210 -10.78 13.80 -17.81
C SER A 210 -10.00 13.91 -19.13
N LYS A 211 -9.25 12.86 -19.49
CA LYS A 211 -8.28 12.81 -20.61
C LYS A 211 -8.86 13.04 -22.02
N GLY A 212 -10.15 13.33 -22.15
CA GLY A 212 -10.82 13.64 -23.42
C GLY A 212 -11.94 14.66 -23.32
N GLY A 213 -12.09 15.37 -22.19
CA GLY A 213 -13.17 16.33 -22.02
C GLY A 213 -13.65 16.51 -20.58
N ILE A 214 -14.77 17.21 -20.43
CA ILE A 214 -15.45 17.38 -19.15
C ILE A 214 -16.37 16.16 -18.94
N PHE A 215 -16.47 15.68 -17.70
CA PHE A 215 -17.26 14.52 -17.35
C PHE A 215 -18.16 14.84 -16.17
N CYS A 216 -19.45 14.57 -16.32
CA CYS A 216 -20.45 14.69 -15.28
C CYS A 216 -20.47 13.41 -14.44
N ILE A 217 -20.07 13.49 -13.17
CA ILE A 217 -20.02 12.34 -12.26
C ILE A 217 -21.43 11.82 -11.97
N THR A 218 -22.41 12.72 -11.77
CA THR A 218 -23.78 12.33 -11.39
C THR A 218 -24.45 11.48 -12.46
N CYS A 219 -24.26 11.85 -13.72
CA CYS A 219 -24.98 11.29 -14.86
C CYS A 219 -24.11 10.38 -15.75
N ASN A 220 -22.81 10.28 -15.47
CA ASN A 220 -21.84 9.50 -16.25
C ASN A 220 -21.77 9.92 -17.74
N CYS A 221 -21.97 11.21 -18.04
CA CYS A 221 -21.88 11.75 -19.41
C CYS A 221 -20.53 12.45 -19.65
N ALA A 222 -19.97 12.26 -20.85
CA ALA A 222 -18.71 12.88 -21.29
C ALA A 222 -18.94 13.93 -22.37
N PHE A 223 -18.15 15.00 -22.32
CA PHE A 223 -18.29 16.20 -23.13
C PHE A 223 -16.96 16.52 -23.83
N GLY A 224 -16.85 16.23 -25.13
CA GLY A 224 -15.59 16.34 -25.88
C GLY A 224 -15.22 17.77 -26.32
N GLU A 225 -16.20 18.60 -26.63
CA GLU A 225 -16.04 20.01 -26.99
C GLU A 225 -17.15 20.81 -26.31
N THR A 226 -16.84 21.38 -25.15
CA THR A 226 -17.84 22.13 -24.38
C THR A 226 -17.34 23.50 -24.04
N ASN A 227 -18.24 24.46 -24.19
CA ASN A 227 -18.21 25.74 -23.51
C ASN A 227 -19.03 25.65 -22.21
N LEU A 228 -18.99 26.73 -21.43
CA LEU A 228 -19.70 26.84 -20.17
C LEU A 228 -21.23 26.67 -20.33
N ASP A 229 -21.81 27.14 -21.43
CA ASP A 229 -23.25 27.10 -21.69
C ASP A 229 -23.79 25.68 -21.78
N TYR A 230 -23.02 24.75 -22.35
CA TYR A 230 -23.41 23.33 -22.41
C TYR A 230 -23.51 22.70 -21.02
N LEU A 231 -22.59 23.02 -20.10
CA LEU A 231 -22.64 22.50 -18.73
C LEU A 231 -23.85 23.07 -17.97
N ILE A 232 -24.15 24.35 -18.18
CA ILE A 232 -25.33 25.02 -17.61
C ILE A 232 -26.62 24.43 -18.15
N LEU A 233 -26.69 24.15 -19.45
CA LEU A 233 -27.87 23.55 -20.05
C LEU A 233 -28.08 22.12 -19.54
N HIS A 234 -27.00 21.33 -19.47
CA HIS A 234 -27.05 19.96 -18.97
C HIS A 234 -27.51 19.87 -17.52
N SER A 235 -26.99 20.74 -16.65
CA SER A 235 -27.38 20.75 -15.23
C SER A 235 -28.85 21.13 -15.02
N LYS A 236 -29.42 21.94 -15.92
CA LYS A 236 -30.85 22.32 -15.90
C LYS A 236 -31.77 21.23 -16.49
N GLN A 237 -31.36 20.58 -17.58
CA GLN A 237 -32.21 19.61 -18.30
C GLN A 237 -32.42 18.30 -17.54
N SER A 238 -31.43 17.83 -16.79
CA SER A 238 -31.56 16.60 -16.00
C SER A 238 -32.52 16.72 -14.81
N ALA A 239 -32.83 17.93 -14.35
CA ALA A 239 -33.87 18.14 -13.34
C ALA A 239 -35.29 17.87 -13.90
N GLN A 240 -35.44 17.77 -15.23
CA GLN A 240 -36.75 17.65 -15.88
C GLN A 240 -36.93 16.36 -16.69
N ASN A 241 -35.89 15.57 -16.95
CA ASN A 241 -36.01 14.34 -17.73
C ASN A 241 -35.15 13.19 -17.19
N ILE A 242 -35.80 12.19 -16.60
CA ILE A 242 -35.21 10.88 -16.32
C ILE A 242 -35.25 10.05 -17.62
N CYS A 243 -34.06 9.79 -18.17
CA CYS A 243 -33.72 8.73 -19.14
C CYS A 243 -34.43 8.70 -20.50
N LEU A 244 -33.80 9.30 -21.53
CA LEU A 244 -33.83 8.77 -22.91
C LEU A 244 -32.43 8.89 -23.57
N ASN A 245 -32.01 7.82 -24.23
CA ASN A 245 -30.70 7.62 -24.88
C ASN A 245 -30.35 8.71 -25.91
N PRO A 246 -29.08 9.18 -25.98
CA PRO A 246 -28.66 10.10 -27.02
C PRO A 246 -28.21 9.31 -28.25
N THR A 247 -29.06 9.19 -29.25
CA THR A 247 -28.58 8.97 -30.62
C THR A 247 -29.53 9.61 -31.62
N LYS A 248 -28.99 10.58 -32.37
CA LYS A 248 -29.54 11.26 -33.55
C LYS A 248 -30.47 12.44 -33.29
N ILE A 249 -29.91 13.64 -33.39
CA ILE A 249 -30.61 14.83 -33.89
C ILE A 249 -29.89 15.23 -35.19
N PRO A 250 -30.59 15.40 -36.32
CA PRO A 250 -29.97 15.73 -37.61
C PRO A 250 -29.75 17.24 -37.74
N LEU A 251 -28.58 17.61 -38.28
CA LEU A 251 -28.20 18.99 -38.59
C LEU A 251 -28.43 19.24 -40.08
N ASN A 252 -29.34 20.15 -40.45
CA ASN A 252 -29.49 20.69 -41.80
C ASN A 252 -29.33 22.23 -41.75
N THR A 253 -28.18 22.71 -42.26
CA THR A 253 -27.87 23.88 -43.14
C THR A 253 -28.67 25.22 -43.09
N PRO A 254 -28.17 26.38 -43.64
CA PRO A 254 -26.86 26.70 -44.26
C PRO A 254 -26.16 28.06 -43.88
N SER A 255 -24.85 28.13 -44.17
CA SER A 255 -24.00 29.24 -44.72
C SER A 255 -23.98 30.70 -44.16
N ALA A 256 -22.83 31.08 -43.58
CA ALA A 256 -21.94 32.29 -43.74
C ALA A 256 -22.52 33.75 -43.77
N PRO A 257 -21.71 34.86 -43.65
CA PRO A 257 -20.25 35.00 -43.47
C PRO A 257 -19.74 36.03 -42.39
N VAL A 258 -18.43 35.91 -42.09
CA VAL A 258 -17.41 36.97 -41.78
C VAL A 258 -17.71 38.06 -40.74
N PHE A 259 -16.90 38.11 -39.67
CA PHE A 259 -16.38 39.36 -39.09
C PHE A 259 -15.05 39.11 -38.32
N ASN A 260 -13.98 39.79 -38.75
CA ASN A 260 -12.76 40.02 -37.97
C ASN A 260 -13.01 41.16 -36.98
N PRO A 261 -12.26 41.20 -35.85
CA PRO A 261 -11.79 42.47 -35.36
C PRO A 261 -10.27 42.51 -35.19
N VAL A 262 -9.75 43.61 -35.70
CA VAL A 262 -8.41 44.18 -35.57
C VAL A 262 -8.15 44.56 -34.10
N PHE A 263 -6.96 44.26 -33.59
CA PHE A 263 -6.39 44.92 -32.40
C PHE A 263 -5.32 45.91 -32.84
N PRO A 264 -5.32 47.16 -32.32
CA PRO A 264 -4.24 48.11 -32.58
C PRO A 264 -3.07 47.93 -31.60
N SER A 265 -1.88 48.00 -32.17
CA SER A 265 -0.57 48.13 -31.52
C SER A 265 -0.35 49.54 -30.97
N THR A 266 0.50 49.68 -29.94
CA THR A 266 1.55 50.73 -29.82
C THR A 266 2.43 50.41 -28.61
N SER A 267 3.71 50.06 -28.84
CA SER A 267 4.93 50.87 -28.59
C SER A 267 5.23 51.10 -27.10
N GLN A 268 6.45 50.97 -26.58
CA GLN A 268 7.69 51.54 -27.09
C GLN A 268 8.91 50.99 -26.31
N GLU A 269 10.06 50.99 -26.98
CA GLU A 269 11.38 50.62 -26.49
C GLU A 269 11.90 51.55 -25.37
N SER A 270 12.77 51.01 -24.50
CA SER A 270 14.02 51.72 -24.17
C SER A 270 15.11 50.75 -23.74
N SER A 271 16.30 51.01 -24.29
CA SER A 271 17.58 50.35 -24.09
C SER A 271 18.34 50.97 -22.91
N VAL A 272 19.42 50.30 -22.45
CA VAL A 272 20.76 50.86 -22.14
C VAL A 272 21.49 50.15 -20.96
N ASN A 273 22.71 49.68 -21.29
CA ASN A 273 23.97 49.50 -20.53
C ASN A 273 24.23 48.36 -19.51
N LYS A 274 25.08 47.42 -19.97
CA LYS A 274 26.48 47.11 -19.58
C LYS A 274 26.97 47.24 -18.13
N ASP A 275 27.58 46.12 -17.71
CA ASP A 275 28.80 45.90 -16.92
C ASP A 275 28.95 46.52 -15.52
N LYS A 276 29.14 45.64 -14.53
CA LYS A 276 30.26 45.73 -13.57
C LYS A 276 30.49 44.42 -12.82
N PHE A 277 31.69 43.87 -13.02
CA PHE A 277 32.37 42.94 -12.12
C PHE A 277 32.56 43.59 -10.74
N VAL A 278 32.29 42.85 -9.67
CA VAL A 278 32.87 43.11 -8.34
C VAL A 278 33.39 41.80 -7.77
N ASN A 279 34.70 41.79 -7.57
CA ASN A 279 35.48 40.78 -6.87
C ASN A 279 35.56 41.20 -5.40
N MET A 280 35.26 40.32 -4.45
CA MET A 280 35.63 40.56 -3.04
C MET A 280 35.82 39.26 -2.28
N SER A 281 37.09 38.85 -2.16
CA SER A 281 37.58 38.04 -1.05
C SER A 281 38.09 39.00 0.02
N THR A 282 37.82 38.75 1.30
CA THR A 282 38.79 38.49 2.41
C THR A 282 38.18 38.80 3.79
N LEU A 283 38.48 37.93 4.77
CA LEU A 283 38.55 38.10 6.23
C LEU A 283 37.25 38.11 7.07
N THR A 284 37.09 37.11 7.94
CA THR A 284 37.50 37.25 9.36
C THR A 284 37.52 35.92 10.11
N SER A 285 38.56 35.77 10.95
CA SER A 285 38.83 34.68 11.89
C SER A 285 37.85 34.70 13.07
N LEU A 286 37.26 33.55 13.40
CA LEU A 286 36.39 33.37 14.56
C LEU A 286 37.18 32.75 15.72
N GLU A 287 37.22 33.45 16.85
CA GLU A 287 37.75 32.99 18.13
C GLU A 287 36.95 31.78 18.64
N THR A 288 37.67 30.74 19.08
CA THR A 288 37.08 29.50 19.60
C THR A 288 36.77 29.64 21.09
N THR A 289 35.50 29.87 21.41
CA THR A 289 34.97 29.61 22.75
C THR A 289 34.90 28.10 22.97
N LYS A 290 35.53 27.61 24.05
CA LYS A 290 35.46 26.20 24.49
C LYS A 290 34.00 25.86 24.81
N ARG A 291 33.34 25.18 23.89
CA ARG A 291 32.02 24.58 24.06
C ARG A 291 32.21 23.21 24.70
N GLU A 292 31.63 22.97 25.87
CA GLU A 292 31.61 21.63 26.48
C GLU A 292 30.87 20.65 25.55
N PHE A 293 31.54 19.55 25.23
CA PHE A 293 31.07 18.56 24.29
C PHE A 293 30.33 17.44 25.04
N ASN A 294 29.03 17.26 24.77
CA ASN A 294 28.24 16.22 25.43
C ASN A 294 28.25 14.92 24.62
N LEU A 295 29.15 14.00 24.97
CA LEU A 295 29.28 12.69 24.32
C LEU A 295 27.97 11.89 24.32
N SER A 296 27.22 11.90 25.41
CA SER A 296 25.96 11.14 25.53
C SER A 296 24.91 11.59 24.50
N SER A 297 24.80 12.89 24.24
CA SER A 297 23.91 13.43 23.21
C SER A 297 24.31 12.96 21.80
N LEU A 298 25.61 12.97 21.49
CA LEU A 298 26.10 12.50 20.19
C LEU A 298 25.84 11.00 19.99
N LEU A 299 26.08 10.16 21.02
CA LEU A 299 25.88 8.71 20.92
C LEU A 299 24.40 8.35 20.79
N ASN A 300 23.49 9.10 21.44
CA ASN A 300 22.05 8.90 21.34
C ASN A 300 21.48 9.28 19.95
N THR A 301 22.20 10.08 19.16
CA THR A 301 21.79 10.39 17.77
C THR A 301 22.10 9.28 16.75
N LEU A 302 22.76 8.20 17.19
CA LEU A 302 23.12 7.08 16.32
C LEU A 302 22.02 6.01 16.31
N PRO A 303 21.63 5.49 15.14
CA PRO A 303 20.68 4.38 15.02
C PRO A 303 21.08 3.14 15.84
N ASN A 304 20.10 2.44 16.41
CA ASN A 304 20.29 1.23 17.25
C ASN A 304 21.04 0.07 16.57
N GLN A 305 21.28 0.14 15.26
CA GLN A 305 22.05 -0.84 14.50
C GLN A 305 23.57 -0.81 14.78
N PHE A 306 24.08 0.25 15.42
CA PHE A 306 25.48 0.35 15.82
C PHE A 306 25.70 -0.36 17.15
N LYS A 307 26.05 -1.65 17.11
CA LYS A 307 26.23 -2.50 18.30
C LYS A 307 27.47 -2.17 19.15
N ASN A 308 28.37 -1.32 18.65
CA ASN A 308 29.72 -1.11 19.19
C ASN A 308 29.98 0.31 19.73
N VAL A 309 28.91 1.07 19.96
CA VAL A 309 29.01 2.45 20.47
C VAL A 309 29.63 2.48 21.88
N SER A 310 29.54 1.38 22.63
CA SER A 310 30.16 1.21 23.96
C SER A 310 31.69 1.27 23.97
N TYR A 311 32.35 1.12 22.82
CA TYR A 311 33.82 1.20 22.71
C TYR A 311 34.34 2.59 22.34
N ILE A 312 33.45 3.59 22.24
CA ILE A 312 33.81 4.99 22.04
C ILE A 312 33.84 5.68 23.40
N VAL A 313 35.01 6.19 23.79
CA VAL A 313 35.19 6.92 25.04
C VAL A 313 35.85 8.27 24.78
N GLU A 314 35.48 9.26 25.57
CA GLU A 314 36.14 10.56 25.59
C GLU A 314 37.45 10.47 26.38
N ASN A 315 38.54 10.95 25.81
CA ASN A 315 39.83 11.02 26.50
C ASN A 315 39.93 12.27 27.39
N ASP A 316 41.03 12.37 28.15
CA ASP A 316 41.38 13.48 29.03
C ASP A 316 41.49 14.85 28.33
N LYS A 317 41.50 14.88 26.99
CA LYS A 317 41.54 16.08 26.16
C LYS A 317 40.19 16.44 25.53
N GLY A 318 39.11 15.75 25.89
CA GLY A 318 37.78 15.94 25.33
C GLY A 318 37.62 15.44 23.89
N GLN A 319 38.49 14.51 23.45
CA GLN A 319 38.43 13.92 22.11
C GLN A 319 37.86 12.51 22.18
N LEU A 320 37.06 12.15 21.17
CA LEU A 320 36.51 10.81 21.09
C LEU A 320 37.58 9.83 20.65
N THR A 321 37.70 8.72 21.35
CA THR A 321 38.66 7.67 21.05
C THR A 321 37.93 6.34 20.94
N CYS A 322 38.28 5.57 19.91
CA CYS A 322 37.78 4.21 19.76
C CYS A 322 38.74 3.25 20.42
N GLN A 323 38.29 2.53 21.44
CA GLN A 323 39.11 1.55 22.17
C GLN A 323 39.54 0.37 21.28
N ILE A 324 38.72 0.01 20.28
CA ILE A 324 39.03 -1.06 19.32
C ILE A 324 40.15 -0.63 18.35
N CYS A 325 40.09 0.62 17.86
CA CYS A 325 41.03 1.12 16.84
C CYS A 325 42.23 1.87 17.41
N LYS A 326 42.18 2.25 18.70
CA LYS A 326 43.14 3.12 19.37
C LYS A 326 43.44 4.42 18.60
N CYS A 327 42.41 5.02 18.01
CA CYS A 327 42.53 6.28 17.28
C CYS A 327 41.53 7.33 17.79
N THR A 328 41.90 8.60 17.66
CA THR A 328 41.00 9.74 17.90
C THR A 328 40.06 9.93 16.71
N ILE A 329 38.80 10.24 17.00
CA ILE A 329 37.73 10.48 16.05
C ILE A 329 37.25 11.92 16.29
N PRO A 330 37.20 12.77 15.25
CA PRO A 330 36.64 14.11 15.43
C PRO A 330 35.17 14.00 15.87
N ALA A 331 34.77 14.88 16.79
CA ALA A 331 33.52 14.79 17.52
C ALA A 331 32.29 15.24 16.69
N SER A 332 31.98 14.48 15.63
CA SER A 332 30.80 14.68 14.80
C SER A 332 30.12 13.35 14.48
N THR A 333 28.80 13.37 14.32
CA THR A 333 28.00 12.17 14.01
C THR A 333 28.47 11.52 12.71
N TYR A 334 28.89 12.32 11.74
CA TYR A 334 29.45 11.84 10.47
C TYR A 334 30.75 11.06 10.68
N ASN A 335 31.70 11.62 11.43
CA ASN A 335 33.00 10.97 11.66
C ASN A 335 32.87 9.72 12.54
N LEU A 336 31.93 9.69 13.48
CA LEU A 336 31.64 8.47 14.24
C LEU A 336 31.04 7.38 13.35
N LYS A 337 30.07 7.72 12.49
CA LYS A 337 29.46 6.77 11.55
C LYS A 337 30.48 6.20 10.57
N THR A 338 31.29 7.07 9.94
CA THR A 338 32.30 6.62 8.98
C THR A 338 33.41 5.81 9.64
N HIS A 339 33.77 6.10 10.90
CA HIS A 339 34.69 5.28 11.66
C HIS A 339 34.11 3.89 11.97
N LEU A 340 32.92 3.82 12.57
CA LEU A 340 32.28 2.56 13.00
C LEU A 340 31.92 1.65 11.81
N LEU A 341 31.61 2.22 10.64
CA LEU A 341 31.37 1.48 9.39
C LEU A 341 32.66 1.19 8.60
N GLY A 342 33.79 1.77 9.01
CA GLY A 342 35.04 1.66 8.27
C GLY A 342 35.63 0.25 8.36
N ASN A 343 36.14 -0.27 7.24
CA ASN A 343 36.77 -1.61 7.16
C ASN A 343 37.89 -1.80 8.20
N LYS A 344 38.60 -0.73 8.58
CA LYS A 344 39.64 -0.78 9.63
C LYS A 344 39.05 -1.10 11.01
N HIS A 345 37.89 -0.54 11.34
CA HIS A 345 37.23 -0.81 12.61
C HIS A 345 36.73 -2.25 12.68
N LYS A 346 36.03 -2.69 11.63
CA LYS A 346 35.55 -4.08 11.51
C LYS A 346 36.67 -5.11 11.62
N ASN A 347 37.78 -4.89 10.91
CA ASN A 347 38.93 -5.79 10.98
C ASN A 347 39.61 -5.80 12.35
N ASN A 348 39.58 -4.70 13.10
CA ASN A 348 40.15 -4.63 14.45
C ASN A 348 39.20 -5.25 15.48
N GLU A 349 37.90 -5.12 15.28
CA GLU A 349 36.87 -5.77 16.08
C GLU A 349 37.01 -7.30 15.98
N ASP A 350 37.11 -7.83 14.76
CA ASP A 350 37.31 -9.27 14.50
C ASP A 350 38.61 -9.81 15.14
N LYS A 351 39.65 -8.97 15.26
CA LYS A 351 40.92 -9.33 15.91
C LYS A 351 40.91 -9.21 17.43
N SER A 352 40.02 -8.39 17.99
CA SER A 352 39.99 -8.08 19.43
C SER A 352 39.35 -9.18 20.29
N GLY A 353 38.71 -10.18 19.68
CA GLY A 353 38.21 -11.38 20.38
C GLY A 353 37.02 -11.13 21.33
N VAL A 354 36.39 -9.95 21.30
CA VAL A 354 35.34 -9.55 22.27
C VAL A 354 33.95 -10.15 21.96
N ALA A 355 33.83 -10.95 20.90
CA ALA A 355 32.58 -11.63 20.57
C ALA A 355 32.48 -13.00 21.26
N ASN A 356 32.20 -13.04 22.57
CA ASN A 356 31.38 -14.07 23.23
C ASN A 356 31.45 -13.97 24.76
N ASP A 357 30.56 -13.17 25.35
CA ASP A 357 30.00 -13.47 26.67
C ASP A 357 28.50 -13.13 26.65
N GLN A 358 27.69 -14.11 26.24
CA GLN A 358 26.24 -14.06 26.42
C GLN A 358 25.75 -15.20 27.31
N LYS A 359 25.13 -14.77 28.41
CA LYS A 359 24.30 -15.51 29.38
C LYS A 359 23.60 -16.74 28.77
N LYS A 360 23.95 -17.91 29.31
CA LYS A 360 23.26 -19.19 29.14
C LYS A 360 21.83 -19.07 29.69
N LEU A 361 20.84 -18.88 28.82
CA LEU A 361 19.41 -18.86 29.18
C LEU A 361 18.77 -20.22 28.86
N ASN A 362 18.17 -20.84 29.87
CA ASN A 362 17.25 -21.96 29.72
C ASN A 362 15.95 -21.45 29.06
N ILE A 363 15.49 -22.10 27.98
CA ILE A 363 14.32 -21.64 27.20
C ILE A 363 13.33 -22.79 27.02
N ASP A 364 12.07 -22.48 27.35
CA ASP A 364 10.88 -23.31 27.16
C ASP A 364 10.29 -23.14 25.73
N ASN A 365 9.58 -24.16 25.24
CA ASN A 365 9.14 -24.33 23.83
C ASN A 365 8.26 -23.17 23.30
N GLY A 366 7.44 -22.56 24.15
CA GLY A 366 6.58 -21.43 23.75
C GLY A 366 7.36 -20.14 23.43
N LYS A 367 8.49 -19.93 24.10
CA LYS A 367 9.29 -18.70 23.99
C LYS A 367 10.20 -18.71 22.75
N LEU A 368 10.56 -19.90 22.26
CA LEU A 368 11.41 -20.04 21.08
C LEU A 368 10.71 -19.63 19.77
N ASN A 369 9.42 -19.97 19.60
CA ASN A 369 8.66 -19.55 18.42
C ASN A 369 8.50 -18.02 18.34
N GLN A 370 8.35 -17.36 19.49
CA GLN A 370 8.32 -15.91 19.57
C GLN A 370 9.69 -15.32 19.22
N ASN A 371 10.78 -15.86 19.80
CA ASN A 371 12.13 -15.41 19.50
C ASN A 371 12.50 -15.56 18.01
N ILE A 372 12.01 -16.60 17.33
CA ILE A 372 12.23 -16.76 15.89
C ILE A 372 11.47 -15.68 15.11
N LYS A 373 10.19 -15.44 15.44
CA LYS A 373 9.43 -14.34 14.81
C LYS A 373 10.12 -12.98 15.04
N ASP A 374 10.62 -12.74 16.24
CA ASP A 374 11.34 -11.52 16.57
C ASP A 374 12.65 -11.41 15.75
N LEU A 375 13.38 -12.50 15.57
CA LEU A 375 14.54 -12.55 14.67
C LEU A 375 14.17 -12.27 13.20
N PHE A 376 13.02 -12.75 12.73
CA PHE A 376 12.53 -12.44 11.38
C PHE A 376 12.13 -10.97 11.24
N ASN A 377 11.57 -10.35 12.29
CA ASN A 377 11.24 -8.92 12.29
C ASN A 377 12.49 -8.03 12.20
N LEU A 378 13.67 -8.54 12.59
CA LEU A 378 14.96 -7.88 12.43
C LEU A 378 15.56 -8.02 11.02
N LEU A 379 14.97 -8.84 10.14
CA LEU A 379 15.40 -8.96 8.74
C LEU A 379 14.85 -7.80 7.89
N PRO A 380 15.54 -7.41 6.81
CA PRO A 380 15.01 -6.47 5.82
C PRO A 380 13.62 -6.93 5.31
N PRO A 381 12.67 -6.01 5.05
CA PRO A 381 11.30 -6.37 4.62
C PRO A 381 11.26 -7.31 3.41
N SER A 382 12.18 -7.16 2.46
CA SER A 382 12.31 -8.03 1.29
C SER A 382 12.59 -9.50 1.63
N MET A 383 13.20 -9.78 2.78
CA MET A 383 13.54 -11.12 3.24
C MET A 383 12.48 -11.74 4.15
N GLN A 384 11.64 -10.91 4.80
CA GLN A 384 10.58 -11.37 5.71
C GLN A 384 9.57 -12.29 4.99
N LEU A 385 9.36 -12.09 3.69
CA LEU A 385 8.50 -12.94 2.85
C LEU A 385 8.95 -14.42 2.83
N ASN A 386 10.22 -14.71 3.12
CA ASN A 386 10.74 -16.07 3.13
C ASN A 386 10.38 -16.86 4.40
N ILE A 387 9.76 -16.23 5.40
CA ILE A 387 9.35 -16.92 6.65
C ILE A 387 8.42 -18.11 6.37
N GLY A 388 7.59 -18.02 5.33
CA GLY A 388 6.69 -19.11 4.91
C GLY A 388 7.40 -20.35 4.38
N PHE A 389 8.68 -20.26 4.03
CA PHE A 389 9.49 -21.38 3.55
C PHE A 389 10.25 -22.09 4.66
N VAL A 390 10.10 -21.66 5.91
CA VAL A 390 10.89 -22.17 7.02
C VAL A 390 10.04 -23.07 7.93
N LYS A 391 10.60 -24.22 8.30
CA LYS A 391 10.02 -25.13 9.29
C LYS A 391 11.04 -25.45 10.37
N MET A 392 10.60 -25.54 11.62
CA MET A 392 11.45 -26.01 12.71
C MET A 392 11.83 -27.48 12.49
N VAL A 393 13.10 -27.81 12.70
CA VAL A 393 13.54 -29.22 12.68
C VAL A 393 13.13 -29.86 14.00
N PRO A 394 12.33 -30.95 13.99
CA PRO A 394 12.02 -31.67 15.21
C PRO A 394 13.33 -32.14 15.86
N ASN A 395 13.52 -31.84 17.15
CA ASN A 395 14.68 -32.20 17.97
C ASN A 395 15.98 -31.40 17.75
N ASP A 396 16.00 -30.38 16.89
CA ASP A 396 17.15 -29.47 16.77
C ASP A 396 16.70 -28.00 16.86
N MET A 397 16.60 -27.51 18.09
CA MET A 397 16.13 -26.15 18.41
C MET A 397 17.07 -25.04 17.91
N LYS A 398 18.27 -25.40 17.44
CA LYS A 398 19.25 -24.44 16.91
C LYS A 398 19.20 -24.34 15.39
N GLN A 399 18.40 -25.17 14.72
CA GLN A 399 18.33 -25.22 13.26
C GLN A 399 16.90 -25.17 12.74
N ILE A 400 16.72 -24.44 11.65
CA ILE A 400 15.49 -24.42 10.87
C ILE A 400 15.73 -25.06 9.50
N LEU A 401 14.71 -25.69 8.92
CA LEU A 401 14.75 -26.25 7.58
C LEU A 401 14.09 -25.27 6.60
N CYS A 402 14.83 -24.83 5.57
CA CYS A 402 14.22 -24.15 4.44
C CYS A 402 13.59 -25.20 3.51
N SER A 403 12.27 -25.20 3.37
CA SER A 403 11.52 -26.15 2.55
C SER A 403 11.77 -25.98 1.05
N VAL A 404 12.27 -24.82 0.62
CA VAL A 404 12.56 -24.54 -0.79
C VAL A 404 13.93 -25.08 -1.18
N CYS A 405 14.94 -24.88 -0.33
CA CYS A 405 16.32 -25.33 -0.55
C CYS A 405 16.58 -26.73 0.00
N ASN A 406 15.70 -27.24 0.86
CA ASN A 406 15.87 -28.47 1.63
C ASN A 406 17.18 -28.51 2.44
N CYS A 407 17.58 -27.38 3.02
CA CYS A 407 18.79 -27.25 3.82
C CYS A 407 18.48 -26.75 5.24
N LYS A 408 19.31 -27.18 6.20
CA LYS A 408 19.25 -26.71 7.59
C LYS A 408 20.04 -25.41 7.74
N ILE A 409 19.46 -24.43 8.44
CA ILE A 409 20.04 -23.11 8.67
C ILE A 409 20.06 -22.89 10.19
N SER A 410 21.23 -22.58 10.74
CA SER A 410 21.34 -22.28 12.16
C SER A 410 20.60 -20.97 12.49
N VAL A 411 19.81 -20.95 13.57
CA VAL A 411 18.93 -19.82 13.94
C VAL A 411 19.77 -18.59 14.33
N SER A 412 20.02 -17.71 13.37
CA SER A 412 20.61 -16.38 13.59
C SER A 412 20.20 -15.44 12.45
N CYS A 413 20.14 -14.14 12.73
CA CYS A 413 19.79 -13.14 11.71
C CYS A 413 20.80 -13.14 10.55
N LEU A 414 22.10 -13.29 10.83
CA LEU A 414 23.15 -13.34 9.82
C LEU A 414 22.98 -14.54 8.88
N ASN A 415 22.73 -15.74 9.43
CA ASN A 415 22.56 -16.95 8.63
C ASN A 415 21.30 -16.89 7.76
N PHE A 416 20.24 -16.23 8.26
CA PHE A 416 19.03 -16.00 7.46
C PHE A 416 19.30 -15.03 6.31
N GLN A 417 20.04 -13.95 6.55
CA GLN A 417 20.41 -13.00 5.51
C GLN A 417 21.30 -13.64 4.44
N GLU A 418 22.33 -14.40 4.84
CA GLU A 418 23.21 -15.12 3.93
C GLU A 418 22.45 -16.17 3.12
N HIS A 419 21.58 -16.94 3.77
CA HIS A 419 20.80 -17.97 3.09
C HIS A 419 19.78 -17.35 2.12
N PHE A 420 18.93 -16.42 2.58
CA PHE A 420 17.86 -15.85 1.75
C PHE A 420 18.36 -14.90 0.67
N GLY A 421 19.47 -14.21 0.92
CA GLY A 421 20.16 -13.39 -0.09
C GLY A 421 21.04 -14.19 -1.05
N GLY A 422 21.32 -15.45 -0.73
CA GLY A 422 22.17 -16.33 -1.54
C GLY A 422 21.54 -16.69 -2.88
N SER A 423 22.36 -16.71 -3.93
CA SER A 423 21.94 -17.04 -5.30
C SER A 423 21.26 -18.42 -5.41
N GLN A 424 21.68 -19.38 -4.57
CA GLN A 424 21.09 -20.72 -4.51
C GLN A 424 19.64 -20.71 -4.01
N HIS A 425 19.33 -19.91 -2.98
CA HIS A 425 17.96 -19.78 -2.46
C HIS A 425 17.08 -19.07 -3.48
N VAL A 426 17.55 -17.96 -4.05
CA VAL A 426 16.82 -17.22 -5.08
C VAL A 426 16.47 -18.11 -6.29
N SER A 427 17.43 -18.91 -6.77
CA SER A 427 17.20 -19.88 -7.86
C SER A 427 16.20 -20.97 -7.46
N SER A 428 16.28 -21.47 -6.23
CA SER A 428 15.37 -22.50 -5.72
C SER A 428 13.94 -21.97 -5.55
N VAL A 429 13.77 -20.73 -5.06
CA VAL A 429 12.48 -20.04 -4.98
C VAL A 429 11.89 -19.83 -6.37
N LYS A 430 12.69 -19.39 -7.34
CA LYS A 430 12.25 -19.24 -8.74
C LYS A 430 11.71 -20.57 -9.29
N LYS A 431 12.46 -21.66 -9.17
CA LYS A 431 12.02 -23.01 -9.59
C LYS A 431 10.81 -23.53 -8.82
N PHE A 432 10.66 -23.16 -7.55
CA PHE A 432 9.50 -23.53 -6.73
C PHE A 432 8.25 -22.80 -7.20
N LEU A 433 8.35 -21.50 -7.49
CA LEU A 433 7.26 -20.68 -8.02
C LEU A 433 6.88 -21.10 -9.44
N GLU A 434 7.86 -21.41 -10.31
CA GLU A 434 7.62 -21.96 -11.63
C GLU A 434 6.86 -23.29 -11.55
N ARG A 435 7.27 -24.21 -10.66
CA ARG A 435 6.55 -25.48 -10.44
C ARG A 435 5.13 -25.25 -9.91
N LYS A 436 4.93 -24.29 -9.01
CA LYS A 436 3.58 -23.92 -8.56
C LYS A 436 2.75 -23.29 -9.68
N ALA A 437 3.34 -22.46 -10.52
CA ALA A 437 2.66 -21.87 -11.67
C ALA A 437 2.27 -22.95 -12.68
N ILE A 438 3.16 -23.92 -12.95
CA ILE A 438 2.86 -25.09 -13.79
C ILE A 438 1.78 -25.95 -13.14
N GLN A 439 1.81 -26.19 -11.84
CA GLN A 439 0.76 -26.93 -11.13
C GLN A 439 -0.60 -26.18 -11.16
N VAL A 440 -0.58 -24.84 -11.11
CA VAL A 440 -1.78 -24.01 -11.31
C VAL A 440 -2.25 -24.08 -12.76
N VAL A 441 -1.34 -24.14 -13.73
CA VAL A 441 -1.67 -24.32 -15.15
C VAL A 441 -2.16 -25.73 -15.44
N GLU A 442 -1.63 -26.79 -14.83
CA GLU A 442 -2.12 -28.17 -14.96
C GLU A 442 -3.48 -28.36 -14.26
N THR A 443 -3.72 -27.65 -13.16
CA THR A 443 -5.05 -27.61 -12.52
C THR A 443 -6.07 -26.75 -13.27
N VAL A 444 -5.62 -25.88 -14.19
CA VAL A 444 -6.49 -25.06 -15.07
C VAL A 444 -6.57 -25.64 -16.50
N SER A 445 -5.60 -26.47 -16.91
CA SER A 445 -5.46 -27.08 -18.25
C SER A 445 -5.84 -28.55 -18.29
N SER A 446 -6.20 -29.18 -17.17
CA SER A 446 -6.95 -30.44 -17.12
C SER A 446 -8.47 -30.18 -17.23
N GLY A 447 -8.83 -29.27 -18.15
CA GLY A 447 -10.20 -28.93 -18.52
C GLY A 447 -10.95 -30.05 -19.24
N ASP A 448 -10.74 -31.30 -18.82
CA ASP A 448 -11.84 -32.25 -18.79
C ASP A 448 -12.68 -31.86 -17.57
N GLU A 449 -13.47 -30.79 -17.73
CA GLU A 449 -14.53 -30.46 -16.78
C GLU A 449 -15.29 -31.74 -16.51
N ASP A 450 -15.36 -32.12 -15.24
CA ASP A 450 -16.09 -33.30 -14.83
C ASP A 450 -17.59 -32.99 -14.97
N ILE A 451 -18.10 -33.15 -16.19
CA ILE A 451 -19.44 -32.70 -16.64
C ILE A 451 -20.51 -33.20 -15.67
N ILE A 452 -20.36 -34.46 -15.22
CA ILE A 452 -21.27 -35.12 -14.28
C ILE A 452 -21.22 -34.42 -12.92
N PHE A 453 -20.04 -34.19 -12.37
CA PHE A 453 -19.86 -33.48 -11.09
C PHE A 453 -20.43 -32.06 -11.13
N ASN A 454 -20.12 -31.32 -12.19
CA ASN A 454 -20.61 -29.95 -12.39
C ASN A 454 -22.15 -29.90 -12.51
N LYS A 455 -22.75 -30.89 -13.19
CA LYS A 455 -24.21 -31.04 -13.28
C LYS A 455 -24.85 -31.35 -11.91
N ILE A 456 -24.24 -32.24 -11.13
CA ILE A 456 -24.70 -32.58 -9.78
C ILE A 456 -24.62 -31.35 -8.85
N ILE A 457 -23.51 -30.63 -8.84
CA ILE A 457 -23.31 -29.42 -8.02
C ILE A 457 -24.29 -28.31 -8.37
N LYS A 458 -24.62 -28.14 -9.66
CA LYS A 458 -25.58 -27.12 -10.11
C LYS A 458 -27.00 -27.43 -9.62
N SER A 459 -27.38 -28.70 -9.50
CA SER A 459 -28.73 -29.14 -9.15
C SER A 459 -28.95 -29.36 -7.64
N ASP A 460 -27.92 -29.73 -6.89
CA ASP A 460 -28.04 -30.10 -5.47
C ASP A 460 -27.42 -29.04 -4.53
N LYS A 461 -28.27 -28.36 -3.74
CA LYS A 461 -27.84 -27.29 -2.82
C LYS A 461 -26.86 -27.77 -1.76
N ILE A 462 -27.02 -28.99 -1.24
CA ILE A 462 -26.15 -29.55 -0.21
C ILE A 462 -24.76 -29.77 -0.82
N LEU A 463 -24.72 -30.43 -1.97
CA LEU A 463 -23.46 -30.73 -2.66
C LEU A 463 -22.75 -29.48 -3.17
N LYS A 464 -23.50 -28.43 -3.55
CA LYS A 464 -22.93 -27.13 -3.91
C LYS A 464 -22.11 -26.52 -2.78
N SER A 465 -22.62 -26.56 -1.54
CA SER A 465 -21.89 -26.06 -0.37
C SER A 465 -20.69 -26.94 0.02
N PHE A 466 -20.80 -28.24 -0.23
CA PHE A 466 -19.78 -29.24 0.07
C PHE A 466 -18.62 -29.26 -0.95
N ALA A 467 -18.89 -28.88 -2.21
CA ALA A 467 -17.94 -28.94 -3.31
C ALA A 467 -16.60 -28.25 -3.04
N LYS A 468 -16.59 -27.15 -2.28
CA LYS A 468 -15.37 -26.41 -1.92
C LYS A 468 -14.37 -27.21 -1.08
N PHE A 469 -14.83 -28.29 -0.45
CA PHE A 469 -13.99 -29.19 0.33
C PHE A 469 -13.49 -30.39 -0.48
N LEU A 470 -13.86 -30.51 -1.76
CA LEU A 470 -13.44 -31.60 -2.63
C LEU A 470 -12.27 -31.18 -3.50
N GLU A 471 -11.42 -32.15 -3.78
CA GLU A 471 -10.30 -32.05 -4.72
C GLU A 471 -10.31 -33.29 -5.60
N LYS A 472 -10.30 -33.14 -6.93
CA LYS A 472 -10.13 -34.29 -7.82
C LYS A 472 -8.69 -34.77 -7.68
N LYS A 473 -8.49 -36.01 -7.23
CA LYS A 473 -7.14 -36.57 -7.02
C LYS A 473 -6.67 -37.34 -8.26
N ASP A 474 -7.56 -38.14 -8.82
CA ASP A 474 -7.38 -38.93 -10.03
C ASP A 474 -8.75 -39.16 -10.69
N ASP A 475 -8.83 -39.99 -11.73
CA ASP A 475 -10.08 -40.26 -12.42
C ASP A 475 -11.06 -41.17 -11.65
N LEU A 476 -10.62 -41.76 -10.55
CA LEU A 476 -11.39 -42.72 -9.75
C LEU A 476 -11.84 -42.15 -8.40
N TYR A 477 -11.25 -41.07 -7.90
CA TYR A 477 -11.51 -40.55 -6.57
C TYR A 477 -11.53 -39.02 -6.46
N TYR A 478 -12.49 -38.52 -5.67
CA TYR A 478 -12.39 -37.21 -5.05
C TYR A 478 -11.78 -37.32 -3.66
N PHE A 479 -11.03 -36.32 -3.23
CA PHE A 479 -10.48 -36.22 -1.90
C PHE A 479 -11.20 -35.12 -1.11
N CYS A 480 -11.78 -35.47 0.03
CA CYS A 480 -12.36 -34.49 0.94
C CYS A 480 -11.27 -33.88 1.84
N LYS A 481 -10.96 -32.60 1.62
CA LYS A 481 -9.96 -31.83 2.38
C LYS A 481 -10.25 -31.76 3.87
N LEU A 482 -11.52 -31.79 4.28
CA LEU A 482 -11.95 -31.76 5.69
C LEU A 482 -11.74 -33.10 6.38
N CYS A 483 -12.24 -34.18 5.76
CA CYS A 483 -12.22 -35.51 6.38
C CYS A 483 -10.89 -36.25 6.17
N LYS A 484 -10.08 -35.81 5.19
CA LYS A 484 -8.89 -36.52 4.68
C LYS A 484 -9.23 -37.94 4.20
N ILE A 485 -10.37 -38.09 3.51
CA ILE A 485 -10.89 -39.37 2.99
C ILE A 485 -11.14 -39.25 1.49
N THR A 486 -10.92 -40.33 0.75
CA THR A 486 -11.28 -40.45 -0.66
C THR A 486 -12.74 -40.91 -0.84
N ILE A 487 -13.41 -40.35 -1.82
CA ILE A 487 -14.79 -40.67 -2.22
C ILE A 487 -14.72 -41.22 -3.64
N THR A 488 -15.19 -42.45 -3.85
CA THR A 488 -15.16 -43.11 -5.15
C THR A 488 -15.99 -42.34 -6.17
N ARG A 489 -15.36 -41.97 -7.28
CA ARG A 489 -15.97 -41.38 -8.47
C ARG A 489 -16.65 -42.48 -9.28
N SER A 490 -17.74 -42.13 -9.95
CA SER A 490 -18.46 -43.03 -10.85
C SER A 490 -18.84 -42.25 -12.11
N ASN A 491 -18.81 -42.95 -13.25
CA ASN A 491 -19.35 -42.43 -14.51
C ASN A 491 -20.90 -42.44 -14.51
N ASP A 492 -21.53 -43.08 -13.53
CA ASP A 492 -22.97 -43.01 -13.30
C ASP A 492 -23.29 -41.82 -12.37
N GLU A 493 -24.12 -40.90 -12.87
CA GLU A 493 -24.53 -39.68 -12.16
C GLU A 493 -25.21 -39.97 -10.81
N GLN A 494 -26.05 -41.01 -10.73
CA GLN A 494 -26.78 -41.36 -9.51
C GLN A 494 -25.87 -42.01 -8.47
N ILE A 495 -24.94 -42.87 -8.90
CA ILE A 495 -23.95 -43.47 -8.01
C ILE A 495 -23.01 -42.39 -7.46
N LEU A 496 -22.51 -41.50 -8.32
CA LEU A 496 -21.65 -40.40 -7.89
C LEU A 496 -22.38 -39.48 -6.91
N LYS A 497 -23.62 -39.09 -7.23
CA LYS A 497 -24.44 -38.27 -6.33
C LYS A 497 -24.63 -38.96 -4.98
N ARG A 498 -25.00 -40.25 -4.97
CA ARG A 498 -25.17 -41.03 -3.74
C ARG A 498 -23.90 -41.06 -2.89
N ASN A 499 -22.74 -41.30 -3.52
CA ASN A 499 -21.45 -41.33 -2.82
C ASN A 499 -21.11 -39.98 -2.18
N LEU A 500 -21.27 -38.89 -2.93
CA LEU A 500 -21.03 -37.54 -2.44
C LEU A 500 -22.00 -37.15 -1.32
N THR A 501 -23.30 -37.42 -1.48
CA THR A 501 -24.33 -37.10 -0.48
C THR A 501 -24.13 -37.92 0.79
N SER A 502 -23.87 -39.23 0.67
CA SER A 502 -23.61 -40.12 1.80
C SER A 502 -22.40 -39.64 2.61
N HIS A 503 -21.34 -39.20 1.93
CA HIS A 503 -20.18 -38.62 2.60
C HIS A 503 -20.53 -37.28 3.26
N ALA A 504 -21.11 -36.33 2.52
CA ALA A 504 -21.40 -34.97 2.98
C ALA A 504 -22.35 -34.94 4.19
N THR A 505 -23.31 -35.85 4.23
CA THR A 505 -24.28 -36.01 5.34
C THR A 505 -23.81 -36.96 6.43
N GLY A 506 -22.69 -37.65 6.23
CA GLY A 506 -22.15 -38.61 7.17
C GLY A 506 -21.67 -37.96 8.47
N GLN A 507 -21.86 -38.65 9.59
CA GLN A 507 -21.47 -38.16 10.93
C GLN A 507 -19.98 -37.78 11.03
N LYS A 508 -19.11 -38.48 10.31
CA LYS A 508 -17.67 -38.16 10.26
C LYS A 508 -17.43 -36.81 9.60
N HIS A 509 -18.12 -36.51 8.50
CA HIS A 509 -18.03 -35.21 7.84
C HIS A 509 -18.58 -34.10 8.72
N LYS A 510 -19.75 -34.30 9.35
CA LYS A 510 -20.32 -33.34 10.30
C LYS A 510 -19.33 -32.99 11.41
N LYS A 511 -18.70 -33.98 12.05
CA LYS A 511 -17.68 -33.76 13.09
C LYS A 511 -16.45 -33.01 12.57
N SER A 512 -15.94 -33.37 11.40
CA SER A 512 -14.79 -32.68 10.78
C SER A 512 -15.12 -31.24 10.40
N LEU A 513 -16.33 -30.98 9.90
CA LEU A 513 -16.81 -29.64 9.57
C LEU A 513 -16.96 -28.78 10.83
N LEU A 514 -17.50 -29.35 11.91
CA LEU A 514 -17.58 -28.66 13.20
C LEU A 514 -16.20 -28.23 13.68
N LYS A 515 -15.23 -29.15 13.71
CA LYS A 515 -13.85 -28.84 14.11
C LYS A 515 -13.22 -27.75 13.23
N TYR A 516 -13.39 -27.83 11.91
CA TYR A 516 -12.85 -26.83 10.98
C TYR A 516 -13.42 -25.43 11.22
N LEU A 517 -14.72 -25.34 11.45
CA LEU A 517 -15.38 -24.09 11.80
C LEU A 517 -14.91 -23.54 13.16
N ASP A 518 -14.56 -24.40 14.13
CA ASP A 518 -13.99 -23.95 15.41
C ASP A 518 -12.60 -23.36 15.18
N GLU A 519 -11.79 -23.99 14.32
CA GLU A 519 -10.47 -23.47 13.94
C GLU A 519 -10.57 -22.11 13.25
N ILE A 520 -11.54 -21.91 12.35
CA ILE A 520 -11.83 -20.60 11.73
C ILE A 520 -12.22 -19.59 12.81
N TYR A 521 -13.15 -19.93 13.70
CA TYR A 521 -13.61 -19.01 14.73
C TYR A 521 -12.49 -18.60 15.69
N GLN A 522 -11.65 -19.55 16.13
CA GLN A 522 -10.47 -19.26 16.94
C GLN A 522 -9.48 -18.35 16.21
N LYS A 523 -9.27 -18.58 14.90
CA LYS A 523 -8.44 -17.70 14.08
C LYS A 523 -9.01 -16.29 14.02
N LEU A 524 -10.32 -16.14 13.84
CA LEU A 524 -11.01 -14.85 13.82
C LEU A 524 -10.96 -14.13 15.18
N MET A 525 -11.05 -14.86 16.29
CA MET A 525 -10.85 -14.29 17.63
C MET A 525 -9.44 -13.71 17.79
N LEU A 526 -8.42 -14.33 17.20
CA LEU A 526 -7.04 -13.83 17.27
C LEU A 526 -6.78 -12.65 16.32
N SER A 527 -7.45 -12.60 15.17
CA SER A 527 -7.23 -11.56 14.16
C SER A 527 -8.15 -10.34 14.28
N ASN A 528 -9.28 -10.46 14.98
CA ASN A 528 -10.30 -9.41 15.05
C ASN A 528 -10.68 -9.05 16.49
N ALA A 529 -10.26 -7.86 16.93
CA ALA A 529 -10.47 -7.37 18.30
C ALA A 529 -11.96 -7.24 18.69
N ILE A 530 -12.85 -6.94 17.72
CA ILE A 530 -14.29 -6.82 17.99
C ILE A 530 -14.88 -8.21 18.29
N ILE A 531 -14.47 -9.23 17.52
CA ILE A 531 -14.91 -10.62 17.77
C ILE A 531 -14.37 -11.10 19.12
N LEU A 532 -13.08 -10.85 19.41
CA LEU A 532 -12.46 -11.21 20.68
C LEU A 532 -13.18 -10.62 21.89
N THR A 533 -13.42 -9.31 21.88
CA THR A 533 -14.06 -8.58 22.99
C THR A 533 -15.54 -8.92 23.19
N ASN A 534 -16.16 -9.61 22.24
CA ASN A 534 -17.54 -10.08 22.34
C ASN A 534 -17.66 -11.61 22.40
N SER A 535 -16.54 -12.34 22.44
CA SER A 535 -16.52 -13.81 22.43
C SER A 535 -17.29 -14.43 23.60
N ALA A 536 -17.28 -13.79 24.77
CA ALA A 536 -18.05 -14.22 25.94
C ALA A 536 -19.58 -14.28 25.69
N TYR A 537 -20.07 -13.47 24.74
CA TYR A 537 -21.49 -13.46 24.38
C TYR A 537 -21.83 -14.44 23.27
N LEU A 538 -20.83 -14.96 22.55
CA LEU A 538 -21.02 -15.84 21.40
C LEU A 538 -20.91 -17.30 21.84
N LYS A 539 -22.01 -18.03 21.72
CA LYS A 539 -22.04 -19.48 21.90
C LYS A 539 -22.25 -20.15 20.56
N ARG A 540 -21.54 -21.24 20.31
CA ARG A 540 -21.70 -21.97 19.07
C ARG A 540 -22.77 -23.05 19.20
N ASN A 541 -23.67 -23.09 18.22
CA ASN A 541 -24.59 -24.19 17.96
C ASN A 541 -24.15 -24.91 16.67
N ASP A 542 -24.74 -26.08 16.37
CA ASP A 542 -24.39 -26.92 15.23
C ASP A 542 -24.13 -26.12 13.94
N ASP A 543 -25.10 -25.29 13.54
CA ASP A 543 -25.07 -24.57 12.25
C ASP A 543 -25.06 -23.04 12.39
N THR A 544 -25.04 -22.49 13.61
CA THR A 544 -25.13 -21.04 13.85
C THR A 544 -24.32 -20.61 15.08
N PHE A 545 -24.00 -19.32 15.17
CA PHE A 545 -23.49 -18.70 16.39
C PHE A 545 -24.63 -17.99 17.10
N PHE A 546 -24.93 -18.37 18.33
CA PHE A 546 -25.91 -17.70 19.17
C PHE A 546 -25.26 -16.58 19.98
N CYS A 547 -25.72 -15.35 19.78
CA CYS A 547 -25.33 -14.24 20.63
C CYS A 547 -26.26 -14.18 21.85
N SER A 548 -25.76 -14.58 23.02
CA SER A 548 -26.49 -14.55 24.30
C SER A 548 -26.91 -13.16 24.73
N LEU A 549 -26.21 -12.11 24.28
CA LEU A 549 -26.58 -10.73 24.55
C LEU A 549 -27.81 -10.31 23.72
N CYS A 550 -27.78 -10.61 22.42
CA CYS A 550 -28.85 -10.24 21.51
C CYS A 550 -30.03 -11.22 21.53
N GLU A 551 -29.82 -12.43 22.04
CA GLU A 551 -30.73 -13.58 21.94
C GLU A 551 -31.05 -13.92 20.48
N SER A 552 -30.05 -13.84 19.60
CA SER A 552 -30.23 -14.06 18.17
C SER A 552 -29.18 -15.00 17.59
N SER A 553 -29.61 -15.82 16.65
CA SER A 553 -28.73 -16.69 15.86
C SER A 553 -28.09 -15.91 14.71
N ILE A 554 -26.78 -16.07 14.58
CA ILE A 554 -25.94 -15.52 13.52
C ILE A 554 -25.60 -16.69 12.58
N PRO A 555 -25.82 -16.56 11.27
CA PRO A 555 -25.47 -17.61 10.30
C PRO A 555 -23.99 -17.98 10.42
N SER A 556 -23.69 -19.29 10.49
CA SER A 556 -22.31 -19.76 10.36
C SER A 556 -21.94 -19.88 8.87
N SER A 557 -20.64 -19.80 8.59
CA SER A 557 -20.10 -20.00 7.25
C SER A 557 -18.80 -20.77 7.34
N ALA A 558 -18.64 -21.76 6.46
CA ALA A 558 -17.38 -22.46 6.27
C ALA A 558 -16.30 -21.65 5.54
N GLU A 559 -16.64 -20.46 5.04
CA GLU A 559 -15.66 -19.49 4.54
C GLU A 559 -15.40 -18.45 5.62
N GLU A 560 -14.12 -18.28 5.95
CA GLU A 560 -13.62 -17.35 6.97
C GLU A 560 -14.13 -15.92 6.77
N GLU A 561 -14.00 -15.37 5.56
CA GLU A 561 -14.44 -14.01 5.24
C GLU A 561 -15.95 -13.82 5.43
N ASN A 562 -16.75 -14.81 5.02
CA ASN A 562 -18.21 -14.74 5.16
C ASN A 562 -18.67 -14.92 6.61
N LEU A 563 -17.96 -15.75 7.39
CA LEU A 563 -18.22 -15.88 8.81
C LEU A 563 -17.85 -14.59 9.54
N GLU A 564 -16.69 -14.01 9.23
CA GLU A 564 -16.26 -12.73 9.77
C GLU A 564 -17.27 -11.63 9.46
N LYS A 565 -17.69 -11.48 8.20
CA LYS A 565 -18.73 -10.50 7.82
C LYS A 565 -20.01 -10.68 8.60
N SER A 566 -20.47 -11.93 8.78
CA SER A 566 -21.71 -12.22 9.51
C SER A 566 -21.59 -11.87 11.00
N LEU A 567 -20.48 -12.25 11.64
CA LEU A 567 -20.18 -11.90 13.03
C LEU A 567 -20.02 -10.39 13.21
N MET A 568 -19.24 -9.74 12.34
CA MET A 568 -18.98 -8.30 12.41
C MET A 568 -20.26 -7.50 12.21
N SER A 569 -21.05 -7.81 11.18
CA SER A 569 -22.33 -7.13 10.94
C SER A 569 -23.29 -7.22 12.13
N HIS A 570 -23.28 -8.34 12.86
CA HIS A 570 -24.06 -8.50 14.08
C HIS A 570 -23.47 -7.69 15.25
N LEU A 571 -22.18 -7.88 15.53
CA LEU A 571 -21.49 -7.31 16.70
C LEU A 571 -21.33 -5.79 16.64
N THR A 572 -21.22 -5.21 15.44
CA THR A 572 -21.20 -3.76 15.23
C THR A 572 -22.59 -3.17 14.95
N GLY A 573 -23.61 -4.01 14.89
CA GLY A 573 -24.99 -3.57 14.67
C GLY A 573 -25.53 -2.80 15.88
N ASN A 574 -26.33 -1.77 15.60
CA ASN A 574 -26.93 -0.89 16.63
C ASN A 574 -27.65 -1.66 17.74
N LYS A 575 -28.30 -2.80 17.43
CA LYS A 575 -28.98 -3.64 18.43
C LYS A 575 -28.00 -4.25 19.43
N HIS A 576 -26.86 -4.77 18.97
CA HIS A 576 -25.84 -5.35 19.82
C HIS A 576 -25.16 -4.27 20.66
N ILE A 577 -24.80 -3.15 20.03
CA ILE A 577 -24.19 -2.00 20.72
C ILE A 577 -25.13 -1.47 21.81
N ALA A 578 -26.41 -1.24 21.52
CA ALA A 578 -27.37 -0.72 22.49
C ALA A 578 -27.60 -1.66 23.69
N LYS A 579 -27.64 -2.98 23.46
CA LYS A 579 -27.74 -3.96 24.56
C LYS A 579 -26.44 -4.04 25.36
N LYS A 580 -25.28 -3.97 24.68
CA LYS A 580 -23.98 -3.97 25.34
C LYS A 580 -23.77 -2.73 26.20
N THR A 581 -24.16 -1.55 25.72
CA THR A 581 -24.09 -0.30 26.50
C THR A 581 -25.05 -0.31 27.68
N LYS A 582 -26.24 -0.92 27.56
CA LYS A 582 -27.16 -1.09 28.70
C LYS A 582 -26.60 -2.01 29.79
N LEU A 583 -25.81 -3.02 29.43
CA LEU A 583 -25.08 -3.83 30.42
C LEU A 583 -23.93 -3.08 31.08
N LEU A 584 -23.47 -1.98 30.46
CA LEU A 584 -22.42 -1.12 30.97
C LEU A 584 -22.98 0.12 31.70
N ASP A 585 -24.31 0.26 31.78
CA ASP A 585 -24.98 1.33 32.54
C ASP A 585 -25.02 0.96 34.05
N PRO A 586 -24.70 1.89 34.97
CA PRO A 586 -24.10 1.56 36.27
C PRO A 586 -25.07 1.33 37.44
N ASP A 587 -26.36 1.04 37.21
CA ASP A 587 -27.29 0.74 38.32
C ASP A 587 -27.07 -0.65 38.95
N SER A 588 -26.11 -1.42 38.44
CA SER A 588 -25.54 -2.58 39.13
C SER A 588 -24.01 -2.48 39.16
N THR A 589 -23.46 -2.06 40.30
CA THR A 589 -22.02 -1.97 40.60
C THR A 589 -21.34 -3.36 40.52
N PRO A 590 -20.11 -3.50 39.95
CA PRO A 590 -18.93 -2.69 40.33
C PRO A 590 -18.03 -2.15 39.18
N ALA A 591 -17.46 -0.96 39.46
CA ALA A 591 -16.16 -0.39 39.06
C ALA A 591 -15.66 -0.46 37.59
N SER A 592 -15.92 0.59 36.79
CA SER A 592 -14.88 1.54 36.33
C SER A 592 -15.39 2.67 35.40
N PHE A 593 -14.78 3.85 35.56
CA PHE A 593 -14.70 5.05 34.71
C PHE A 593 -15.94 5.74 34.14
N ASN A 594 -16.60 6.53 34.99
CA ASN A 594 -17.26 7.78 34.56
C ASN A 594 -16.72 8.95 35.40
N VAL A 595 -15.95 9.85 34.77
CA VAL A 595 -15.68 11.18 35.34
C VAL A 595 -16.86 12.05 34.94
N ASP A 596 -17.74 12.31 35.90
CA ASP A 596 -18.89 13.19 35.73
C ASP A 596 -18.40 14.64 35.56
N MET A 597 -18.37 15.09 34.30
CA MET A 597 -17.97 16.44 33.90
C MET A 597 -18.97 17.54 34.33
N SER A 598 -20.11 17.16 34.92
CA SER A 598 -21.16 18.11 35.33
C SER A 598 -21.02 18.60 36.78
N GLN A 599 -20.12 18.00 37.57
CA GLN A 599 -19.87 18.45 38.95
C GLN A 599 -18.93 19.66 38.99
N LYS A 600 -19.16 20.55 39.96
CA LYS A 600 -18.38 21.78 40.25
C LYS A 600 -16.95 21.48 40.74
N VAL A 601 -16.20 20.63 40.03
CA VAL A 601 -14.80 20.34 40.31
C VAL A 601 -13.93 21.31 39.51
N GLY A 602 -12.81 21.76 40.09
CA GLY A 602 -11.93 22.74 39.46
C GLY A 602 -11.41 22.25 38.10
N PRO A 603 -11.16 23.13 37.11
CA PRO A 603 -10.72 22.72 35.77
C PRO A 603 -9.45 21.86 35.73
N LYS A 604 -8.57 22.02 36.72
CA LYS A 604 -7.34 21.21 36.85
C LYS A 604 -7.63 19.79 37.33
N ASP A 605 -8.66 19.61 38.14
CA ASP A 605 -8.96 18.34 38.82
C ASP A 605 -9.48 17.31 37.82
N VAL A 606 -10.26 17.75 36.84
CA VAL A 606 -10.80 16.89 35.76
C VAL A 606 -9.70 16.28 34.90
N ILE A 607 -8.71 17.08 34.49
CA ILE A 607 -7.58 16.58 33.68
C ILE A 607 -6.77 15.59 34.50
N MET A 608 -6.45 15.93 35.75
CA MET A 608 -5.71 15.03 36.63
C MET A 608 -6.45 13.72 36.88
N GLU A 609 -7.79 13.74 36.99
CA GLU A 609 -8.59 12.54 37.13
C GLU A 609 -8.49 11.62 35.91
N CYS A 610 -8.48 12.18 34.69
CA CYS A 610 -8.23 11.40 33.46
C CYS A 610 -6.81 10.83 33.40
N PHE A 611 -5.81 11.54 33.91
CA PHE A 611 -4.43 11.07 33.93
C PHE A 611 -4.19 9.99 34.99
N LYS A 612 -4.89 10.00 36.14
CA LYS A 612 -4.81 8.91 37.15
C LYS A 612 -5.14 7.53 36.58
N THR A 613 -5.89 7.48 35.48
CA THR A 613 -6.34 6.26 34.79
C THR A 613 -5.30 5.69 33.84
N LEU A 614 -4.35 6.53 33.42
CA LEU A 614 -3.33 6.20 32.43
C LEU A 614 -2.07 5.63 33.11
N PRO A 615 -1.30 4.78 32.40
CA PRO A 615 0.01 4.32 32.87
C PRO A 615 0.92 5.46 33.32
N LEU A 616 1.81 5.18 34.29
CA LEU A 616 2.75 6.16 34.86
C LEU A 616 3.60 6.90 33.80
N SER A 617 3.87 6.26 32.66
CA SER A 617 4.59 6.85 31.53
C SER A 617 3.92 8.11 30.95
N TYR A 618 2.60 8.27 31.11
CA TYR A 618 1.85 9.40 30.59
C TYR A 618 1.65 10.53 31.62
N GLN A 619 1.97 10.33 32.89
CA GLN A 619 1.73 11.36 33.92
C GLN A 619 2.48 12.67 33.62
N GLY A 620 3.66 12.56 33.00
CA GLY A 620 4.44 13.72 32.54
C GLY A 620 3.78 14.50 31.40
N ASP A 621 2.78 13.95 30.72
CA ASP A 621 2.09 14.60 29.61
C ASP A 621 0.91 15.47 30.03
N ALA A 622 0.48 15.36 31.30
CA ALA A 622 -0.61 16.18 31.85
C ALA A 622 -0.34 17.69 31.69
N GLN A 623 0.93 18.10 31.73
CA GLN A 623 1.33 19.51 31.55
C GLN A 623 1.03 20.07 30.15
N TYR A 624 0.95 19.20 29.15
CA TYR A 624 0.67 19.57 27.76
C TYR A 624 -0.82 19.59 27.45
N ILE A 625 -1.68 19.10 28.34
CA ILE A 625 -3.13 19.03 28.14
C ILE A 625 -3.81 20.15 28.93
N ALA A 626 -4.70 20.89 28.26
CA ALA A 626 -5.52 21.94 28.84
C ALA A 626 -6.99 21.71 28.48
N ARG A 627 -7.89 22.50 29.09
CA ARG A 627 -9.30 22.49 28.68
C ARG A 627 -9.43 23.22 27.34
N SER A 628 -10.18 22.62 26.42
CA SER A 628 -10.51 23.27 25.15
C SER A 628 -11.49 24.42 25.37
N SER A 629 -11.57 25.34 24.40
CA SER A 629 -12.69 26.28 24.28
C SER A 629 -14.01 25.57 23.97
N ILE A 630 -13.95 24.33 23.48
CA ILE A 630 -15.11 23.47 23.27
C ILE A 630 -15.42 22.72 24.57
N GLU A 631 -16.63 22.92 25.10
CA GLU A 631 -17.08 22.28 26.33
C GLU A 631 -17.01 20.75 26.23
N GLY A 632 -16.42 20.10 27.24
CA GLY A 632 -16.23 18.65 27.29
C GLY A 632 -15.00 18.12 26.56
N TYR A 633 -14.19 18.98 25.93
CA TYR A 633 -12.97 18.59 25.22
C TYR A 633 -11.70 19.14 25.89
N PHE A 634 -10.58 18.48 25.62
CA PHE A 634 -9.24 18.95 25.95
C PHE A 634 -8.55 19.57 24.73
N SER A 635 -7.53 20.37 24.96
CA SER A 635 -6.61 20.89 23.95
C SER A 635 -5.20 20.48 24.32
N CYS A 636 -4.39 20.08 23.33
CA CYS A 636 -2.97 19.81 23.56
C CYS A 636 -2.12 21.00 23.10
N LYS A 637 -1.27 21.49 24.00
CA LYS A 637 -0.35 22.62 23.75
C LYS A 637 0.77 22.26 22.77
N LEU A 638 1.13 20.98 22.65
CA LEU A 638 2.15 20.54 21.71
C LEU A 638 1.59 20.53 20.29
N CYS A 639 0.52 19.75 20.05
CA CYS A 639 0.00 19.56 18.71
C CYS A 639 -1.04 20.60 18.27
N GLU A 640 -1.53 21.44 19.19
CA GLU A 640 -2.68 22.36 18.99
C GLU A 640 -4.00 21.64 18.65
N GLY A 641 -4.08 20.34 18.91
CA GLY A 641 -5.26 19.50 18.63
C GLY A 641 -6.31 19.56 19.73
N ILE A 642 -7.58 19.46 19.34
CA ILE A 642 -8.72 19.28 20.24
C ILE A 642 -8.97 17.78 20.44
N ILE A 643 -9.05 17.34 21.69
CA ILE A 643 -9.04 15.93 22.09
C ILE A 643 -10.33 15.64 22.83
N ASN A 644 -11.07 14.63 22.39
CA ASN A 644 -12.14 14.06 23.21
C ASN A 644 -11.48 13.28 24.37
N PRO A 645 -11.90 13.46 25.63
CA PRO A 645 -11.30 12.75 26.77
C PRO A 645 -11.22 11.23 26.62
N ARG A 646 -12.15 10.62 25.86
CA ARG A 646 -12.14 9.17 25.56
C ARG A 646 -10.97 8.73 24.68
N TYR A 647 -10.40 9.64 23.89
CA TYR A 647 -9.26 9.38 22.99
C TYR A 647 -7.95 10.00 23.52
N LEU A 648 -7.89 10.32 24.82
CA LEU A 648 -6.71 10.94 25.40
C LEU A 648 -5.47 10.04 25.26
N ARG A 649 -5.61 8.72 25.43
CA ARG A 649 -4.49 7.79 25.31
C ARG A 649 -3.98 7.71 23.88
N GLU A 650 -4.89 7.50 22.93
CA GLU A 650 -4.59 7.42 21.50
C GLU A 650 -3.93 8.71 21.01
N HIS A 651 -4.34 9.86 21.55
CA HIS A 651 -3.69 11.13 21.27
C HIS A 651 -2.23 11.18 21.78
N LEU A 652 -1.96 10.69 22.99
CA LEU A 652 -0.60 10.69 23.56
C LEU A 652 0.33 9.70 22.86
N ASP A 653 -0.23 8.65 22.26
CA ASP A 653 0.50 7.67 21.44
C ASP A 653 0.69 8.12 19.98
N ASP A 654 0.07 9.23 19.55
CA ASP A 654 0.18 9.76 18.19
C ASP A 654 1.60 10.23 17.88
N GLU A 655 2.12 9.87 16.70
CA GLU A 655 3.48 10.22 16.28
C GLU A 655 3.72 11.73 16.31
N ASN A 656 2.73 12.56 15.96
CA ASN A 656 2.90 14.02 16.01
C ASN A 656 3.02 14.54 17.44
N HIS A 657 2.29 13.96 18.39
CA HIS A 657 2.42 14.30 19.81
C HIS A 657 3.82 13.95 20.31
N ILE A 658 4.28 12.73 20.04
CA ILE A 658 5.60 12.23 20.46
C ILE A 658 6.73 13.07 19.87
N LEU A 659 6.68 13.36 18.56
CA LEU A 659 7.70 14.17 17.88
C LEU A 659 7.77 15.58 18.48
N LYS A 660 6.64 16.25 18.66
CA LYS A 660 6.60 17.59 19.25
C LYS A 660 7.04 17.61 20.72
N LYS A 661 6.73 16.56 21.48
CA LYS A 661 7.21 16.39 22.86
C LYS A 661 8.73 16.34 22.89
N ILE A 662 9.35 15.50 22.05
CA ILE A 662 10.81 15.37 21.94
C ILE A 662 11.43 16.74 21.57
N SER A 663 10.87 17.45 20.60
CA SER A 663 11.33 18.79 20.22
C SER A 663 11.26 19.78 21.40
N SER A 664 10.16 19.81 22.14
CA SER A 664 9.97 20.73 23.27
C SER A 664 10.92 20.50 24.45
N THR A 665 11.36 19.25 24.67
CA THR A 665 12.35 18.92 25.70
C THR A 665 13.79 19.27 25.29
N THR A 666 14.05 19.45 24.00
CA THR A 666 15.41 19.72 23.49
C THR A 666 15.83 21.17 23.75
N ASP A 667 14.89 22.11 23.81
CA ASP A 667 15.17 23.53 24.07
C ASP A 667 15.51 23.85 25.54
N LEU A 668 15.25 22.92 26.46
CA LEU A 668 15.54 23.07 27.90
C LEU A 668 16.96 22.61 28.31
N ILE A 669 17.74 22.02 27.39
CA ILE A 669 19.08 21.48 27.69
C ILE A 669 20.21 22.45 27.25
N THR A 670 19.87 23.65 26.78
CA THR A 670 20.82 24.77 26.68
C THR A 670 20.82 25.59 27.97
N PHE A 671 21.70 25.22 28.91
CA PHE A 671 22.18 26.09 29.97
C PHE A 671 23.68 25.90 30.16
#